data_AF-A0A5C6UFF2-F1
#
_entry.id   AF-A0A5C6UFF2-F1
#
_cell.length_a   1.000
_cell.length_b   1.000
_cell.length_c   1.000
_cell.angle_alpha   90.00
_cell.angle_beta   90.00
_cell.angle_gamma   90.00
#
_symmetry.space_group_name_H-M   'P 1'
#
loop_
_entity.id
_entity.type
_entity.pdbx_description
1 polymer ?
#
loop_
_entity_poly.entity_id
_entity_poly.type
_entity_poly.pdbx_seq_one_letter_code
_entity_poly.pdbx_strand_id
1 'polypeptide(L)'
;MTKWLSGALALTVLTVASADARDAGRAPHWIGSWGSSQMVVEGDNALPADRAAAITLRQVVRLSAGGTRMRIRLSNAFGTRPLAIGAGHVAHAAALGTPRIDRGVRLTFAGRADAVIPAGAEIYSDPVAFGAEAGADLAVSLYLPDAAAPQTGHPGSRATSFTLAGEHVADPDLAGATPTTHWYALADIEVAGSANAGTVVAIGDSITDGYGVKPERNTRWPDVLAARLRASTATRAIGVVNAGIGGNRMLLDGLGPNLLARFDRDVIARSGVRWAILLEGVNDLGVLTREAPATPAQHAAIVAQIKAGYTQVVARAHAHGIKVIGGTVMPFGGNTYYHPGAETEADRQAINAFIRTSGTFDAVVDFDRVMRDPAHPDRLSPAYDSGDHLHPSEAGYRVMGSAVPLSLFGGATRPVIGALAPVPVLPAADPRPAIALTFDDIPAHGPLAPGQSRTDVIRSITTALAAARAPAFGFLNAGFGLDTPADSAKAIAAWRAAGLPLGNHSYSHGNLATVGAAAFAADVARNEAPLATVAKGTDWHWFRYPFLSEGGTPLVRDAARASLKAGGYRVAAVTMSFDDFKWNAPYAACAAKRDTAAITQLETRFLADARSAALASQARAKAQLGRDVPYVLLMHVGSFDARMMPRLLDLYRTMGFRFVTLQEAEADPYYTAAVDLSLPGPTPSLSGPPTLPPAAGPLPTSCA
;
A
#
# COMPACT_ATOMS: atom_id res chain seq x y z
N MET A 1 -57.50 -60.90 -10.74
CA MET A 1 -57.59 -60.07 -11.97
C MET A 1 -58.47 -58.88 -11.66
N THR A 2 -57.90 -57.68 -11.61
CA THR A 2 -58.62 -56.44 -11.24
C THR A 2 -58.04 -55.27 -12.02
N LYS A 3 -58.89 -54.54 -12.78
CA LYS A 3 -58.60 -53.25 -13.46
C LYS A 3 -59.80 -52.33 -13.16
N TRP A 4 -59.70 -51.32 -12.29
CA TRP A 4 -59.10 -49.97 -12.40
C TRP A 4 -59.88 -49.01 -13.33
N LEU A 5 -60.64 -48.09 -12.71
CA LEU A 5 -61.28 -46.90 -13.28
C LEU A 5 -60.32 -45.71 -13.25
N SER A 6 -60.40 -44.87 -14.28
CA SER A 6 -59.64 -43.63 -14.46
C SER A 6 -60.36 -42.42 -13.87
N GLY A 7 -59.65 -41.60 -13.08
CA GLY A 7 -60.06 -40.25 -12.67
C GLY A 7 -59.05 -39.22 -13.18
N ALA A 8 -59.55 -38.19 -13.86
CA ALA A 8 -58.78 -37.09 -14.43
C ALA A 8 -58.62 -35.95 -13.40
N LEU A 9 -57.38 -35.49 -13.17
CA LEU A 9 -57.07 -34.33 -12.34
C LEU A 9 -56.58 -33.19 -13.25
N ALA A 10 -57.33 -32.09 -13.30
CA ALA A 10 -56.94 -30.85 -13.96
C ALA A 10 -56.02 -30.03 -13.05
N LEU A 11 -54.81 -29.72 -13.52
CA LEU A 11 -53.84 -28.89 -12.80
C LEU A 11 -53.84 -27.48 -13.41
N THR A 12 -54.42 -26.52 -12.70
CA THR A 12 -54.44 -25.10 -13.05
C THR A 12 -53.07 -24.48 -12.71
N VAL A 13 -52.32 -24.06 -13.72
CA VAL A 13 -51.04 -23.35 -13.54
C VAL A 13 -51.34 -21.87 -13.30
N LEU A 14 -51.10 -21.39 -12.07
CA LEU A 14 -51.02 -19.95 -11.77
C LEU A 14 -49.70 -19.41 -12.32
N THR A 15 -49.77 -18.61 -13.39
CA THR A 15 -48.66 -17.77 -13.86
C THR A 15 -48.61 -16.49 -13.01
N VAL A 16 -47.85 -16.54 -11.91
CA VAL A 16 -47.50 -15.33 -11.16
C VAL A 16 -46.45 -14.56 -11.98
N ALA A 17 -46.80 -13.34 -12.39
CA ALA A 17 -45.89 -12.38 -12.99
C ALA A 17 -44.81 -11.98 -11.97
N SER A 18 -43.63 -12.59 -12.09
CA SER A 18 -42.43 -12.22 -11.34
C SER A 18 -41.37 -11.72 -12.31
N ALA A 19 -41.59 -10.53 -12.88
CA ALA A 19 -40.63 -9.89 -13.78
C ALA A 19 -39.83 -8.73 -13.14
N ASP A 20 -40.16 -8.27 -11.92
CA ASP A 20 -39.50 -7.11 -11.31
C ASP A 20 -38.64 -7.41 -10.06
N ALA A 21 -38.46 -8.68 -9.67
CA ALA A 21 -37.75 -9.03 -8.43
C ALA A 21 -36.31 -9.58 -8.63
N ARG A 22 -35.74 -9.52 -9.85
CA ARG A 22 -34.42 -10.12 -10.14
C ARG A 22 -33.24 -9.15 -10.13
N ASP A 23 -33.45 -7.84 -9.95
CA ASP A 23 -32.35 -6.86 -9.94
C ASP A 23 -31.97 -6.33 -8.54
N ALA A 24 -32.63 -6.82 -7.48
CA ALA A 24 -32.45 -6.38 -6.09
C ALA A 24 -31.27 -7.05 -5.34
N GLY A 25 -30.32 -7.68 -6.05
CA GLY A 25 -29.32 -8.56 -5.43
C GLY A 25 -27.84 -8.21 -5.65
N ARG A 26 -27.51 -7.19 -6.47
CA ARG A 26 -26.11 -6.83 -6.73
C ARG A 26 -25.77 -5.50 -6.07
N ALA A 27 -24.79 -5.51 -5.15
CA ALA A 27 -24.28 -4.29 -4.54
C ALA A 27 -23.89 -3.27 -5.65
N PRO A 28 -24.23 -1.98 -5.50
CA PRO A 28 -23.96 -0.98 -6.52
C PRO A 28 -22.45 -0.91 -6.82
N HIS A 29 -22.11 -0.89 -8.11
CA HIS A 29 -20.75 -0.66 -8.57
C HIS A 29 -20.41 0.83 -8.42
N TRP A 30 -19.56 1.17 -7.46
CA TRP A 30 -19.16 2.56 -7.18
C TRP A 30 -17.97 2.98 -8.03
N ILE A 31 -18.02 4.20 -8.55
CA ILE A 31 -16.90 4.86 -9.23
C ILE A 31 -16.62 6.22 -8.60
N GLY A 32 -15.37 6.65 -8.60
CA GLY A 32 -14.98 8.00 -8.17
C GLY A 32 -15.41 9.02 -9.22
N SER A 33 -16.21 9.99 -8.82
CA SER A 33 -16.60 11.12 -9.67
C SER A 33 -15.78 12.38 -9.35
N TRP A 34 -15.31 12.49 -8.13
CA TRP A 34 -14.40 13.53 -7.69
C TRP A 34 -13.59 12.98 -6.53
N GLY A 35 -12.36 13.48 -6.34
CA GLY A 35 -11.57 13.17 -5.17
C GLY A 35 -10.33 14.04 -5.07
N SER A 36 -9.72 14.06 -3.89
CA SER A 36 -8.47 14.78 -3.62
C SER A 36 -7.51 13.91 -2.81
N SER A 37 -6.20 14.11 -2.98
CA SER A 37 -5.19 13.44 -2.18
C SER A 37 -5.04 14.13 -0.82
N GLN A 38 -5.19 13.35 0.25
CA GLN A 38 -5.13 13.89 1.61
C GLN A 38 -3.68 14.13 2.05
N MET A 39 -3.47 15.25 2.74
CA MET A 39 -2.22 15.64 3.39
C MET A 39 -2.47 16.23 4.79
N VAL A 40 -1.38 16.39 5.54
CA VAL A 40 -1.37 17.22 6.74
C VAL A 40 -1.60 18.67 6.31
N VAL A 41 -2.55 19.35 6.95
CA VAL A 41 -2.78 20.77 6.69
C VAL A 41 -2.08 21.59 7.78
N GLU A 42 -1.10 22.39 7.37
CA GLU A 42 -0.24 23.18 8.27
C GLU A 42 -0.31 24.69 7.98
N GLY A 43 0.03 25.49 8.99
CA GLY A 43 0.12 26.95 8.89
C GLY A 43 -1.19 27.60 8.44
N ASP A 44 -1.07 28.58 7.53
CA ASP A 44 -2.21 29.35 7.01
C ASP A 44 -3.21 28.52 6.18
N ASN A 45 -2.86 27.27 5.86
CA ASN A 45 -3.78 26.36 5.17
C ASN A 45 -4.79 25.72 6.14
N ALA A 46 -4.46 25.63 7.43
CA ALA A 46 -5.29 24.98 8.43
C ALA A 46 -6.49 25.86 8.82
N LEU A 47 -7.58 25.23 9.27
CA LEU A 47 -8.66 25.97 9.91
C LEU A 47 -8.08 26.70 11.14
N PRO A 48 -8.24 28.03 11.24
CA PRO A 48 -7.73 28.80 12.37
C PRO A 48 -8.26 28.29 13.71
N ALA A 49 -7.42 28.30 14.74
CA ALA A 49 -7.75 27.69 16.05
C ALA A 49 -8.99 28.32 16.71
N ASP A 50 -9.23 29.62 16.50
CA ASP A 50 -10.42 30.35 16.96
C ASP A 50 -11.71 29.96 16.23
N ARG A 51 -11.59 29.20 15.14
CA ARG A 51 -12.66 28.71 14.28
C ARG A 51 -12.64 27.19 14.11
N ALA A 52 -11.79 26.49 14.85
CA ALA A 52 -11.66 25.03 14.76
C ALA A 52 -12.71 24.28 15.61
N ALA A 53 -13.45 24.99 16.47
CA ALA A 53 -14.53 24.43 17.28
C ALA A 53 -15.90 24.92 16.79
N ALA A 54 -16.88 24.01 16.77
CA ALA A 54 -18.26 24.25 16.38
C ALA A 54 -18.38 25.04 15.06
N ILE A 55 -17.87 24.49 13.96
CA ILE A 55 -17.84 25.16 12.66
C ILE A 55 -18.51 24.35 11.56
N THR A 56 -19.25 25.04 10.70
CA THR A 56 -19.72 24.51 9.41
C THR A 56 -18.69 24.81 8.33
N LEU A 57 -18.28 23.78 7.61
CA LEU A 57 -17.45 23.83 6.42
C LEU A 57 -18.32 23.50 5.21
N ARG A 58 -18.41 24.39 4.23
CA ARG A 58 -19.11 24.15 2.96
C ARG A 58 -18.11 24.15 1.83
N GLN A 59 -17.93 22.99 1.21
CA GLN A 59 -16.85 22.69 0.27
C GLN A 59 -17.42 22.42 -1.11
N VAL A 60 -17.01 23.22 -2.10
CA VAL A 60 -17.52 23.11 -3.47
C VAL A 60 -16.61 22.21 -4.30
N VAL A 61 -17.21 21.32 -5.08
CA VAL A 61 -16.52 20.38 -5.96
C VAL A 61 -17.28 20.20 -7.28
N ARG A 62 -16.53 19.90 -8.35
CA ARG A 62 -17.05 19.63 -9.69
C ARG A 62 -17.02 18.14 -9.96
N LEU A 63 -18.17 17.52 -10.23
CA LEU A 63 -18.25 16.10 -10.60
C LEU A 63 -17.70 15.86 -12.00
N SER A 64 -16.96 14.77 -12.19
CA SER A 64 -16.56 14.30 -13.53
C SER A 64 -17.64 13.42 -14.17
N ALA A 65 -18.21 12.50 -13.38
CA ALA A 65 -19.28 11.57 -13.76
C ALA A 65 -20.56 11.80 -12.93
N GLY A 66 -21.71 11.66 -13.57
CA GLY A 66 -23.02 11.82 -12.92
C GLY A 66 -23.56 10.51 -12.37
N GLY A 67 -24.60 10.60 -11.56
CA GLY A 67 -25.30 9.44 -11.02
C GLY A 67 -26.56 9.80 -10.25
N THR A 68 -27.40 8.80 -9.99
CA THR A 68 -28.66 8.96 -9.23
C THR A 68 -28.50 8.64 -7.75
N ARG A 69 -27.38 8.01 -7.38
CA ARG A 69 -26.99 7.71 -6.01
C ARG A 69 -25.53 8.07 -5.82
N MET A 70 -25.21 8.61 -4.66
CA MET A 70 -23.84 8.94 -4.30
C MET A 70 -23.53 8.62 -2.84
N ARG A 71 -22.25 8.52 -2.53
CA ARG A 71 -21.71 8.46 -1.16
C ARG A 71 -20.44 9.31 -1.08
N ILE A 72 -20.15 9.78 0.12
CA ILE A 72 -19.03 10.69 0.37
C ILE A 72 -18.03 10.00 1.28
N ARG A 73 -16.75 10.01 0.90
CA ARG A 73 -15.64 9.54 1.74
C ARG A 73 -15.06 10.72 2.50
N LEU A 74 -15.07 10.61 3.82
CA LEU A 74 -14.45 11.57 4.72
C LEU A 74 -13.19 10.99 5.34
N SER A 75 -12.19 11.82 5.60
CA SER A 75 -10.86 11.39 6.02
C SER A 75 -10.35 12.10 7.26
N ASN A 76 -9.82 11.31 8.19
CA ASN A 76 -9.00 11.73 9.31
C ASN A 76 -7.63 11.02 9.28
N ALA A 77 -7.14 10.73 8.06
CA ALA A 77 -5.96 9.90 7.82
C ALA A 77 -4.68 10.42 8.50
N PHE A 78 -4.58 11.72 8.77
CA PHE A 78 -3.44 12.32 9.47
C PHE A 78 -3.77 12.80 10.88
N GLY A 79 -5.04 12.79 11.29
CA GLY A 79 -5.40 13.20 12.64
C GLY A 79 -4.89 12.21 13.68
N THR A 80 -4.37 12.72 14.80
CA THR A 80 -3.87 11.90 15.92
C THR A 80 -4.93 11.65 17.00
N ARG A 81 -6.13 12.19 16.80
CA ARG A 81 -7.30 12.01 17.67
C ARG A 81 -8.57 11.85 16.83
N PRO A 82 -9.66 11.31 17.40
CA PRO A 82 -10.91 11.15 16.66
C PRO A 82 -11.47 12.49 16.16
N LEU A 83 -11.95 12.51 14.92
CA LEU A 83 -12.66 13.63 14.30
C LEU A 83 -14.16 13.41 14.42
N ALA A 84 -14.87 14.32 15.10
CA ALA A 84 -16.32 14.29 15.18
C ALA A 84 -16.94 15.01 13.97
N ILE A 85 -17.88 14.34 13.31
CA ILE A 85 -18.79 14.92 12.32
C ILE A 85 -20.15 15.05 13.00
N GLY A 86 -20.55 16.27 13.36
CA GLY A 86 -21.81 16.52 14.05
C GLY A 86 -23.02 16.52 13.10
N ALA A 87 -22.81 16.93 11.84
CA ALA A 87 -23.81 16.85 10.79
C ALA A 87 -23.15 16.88 9.40
N GLY A 88 -23.82 16.32 8.40
CA GLY A 88 -23.40 16.40 7.00
C GLY A 88 -24.57 16.66 6.05
N HIS A 89 -24.32 17.38 4.97
CA HIS A 89 -25.30 17.71 3.93
C HIS A 89 -24.63 17.81 2.56
N VAL A 90 -25.30 17.35 1.51
CA VAL A 90 -24.85 17.53 0.12
C VAL A 90 -25.94 18.20 -0.68
N ALA A 91 -25.58 19.20 -1.48
CA ALA A 91 -26.51 19.96 -2.31
C ALA A 91 -25.87 20.36 -3.64
N HIS A 92 -26.69 20.75 -4.61
CA HIS A 92 -26.21 21.46 -5.80
C HIS A 92 -25.72 22.85 -5.38
N ALA A 93 -24.57 23.27 -5.89
CA ALA A 93 -24.10 24.64 -5.70
C ALA A 93 -24.95 25.58 -6.57
N ALA A 94 -25.57 26.59 -5.96
CA ALA A 94 -26.44 27.52 -6.68
C ALA A 94 -25.63 28.50 -7.55
N ALA A 95 -24.41 28.84 -7.11
CA ALA A 95 -23.44 29.61 -7.89
C ALA A 95 -22.02 29.36 -7.37
N LEU A 96 -21.09 29.13 -8.30
CA LEU A 96 -19.66 28.99 -7.99
C LEU A 96 -19.10 30.25 -7.33
N GLY A 97 -18.14 30.07 -6.41
CA GLY A 97 -17.55 31.17 -5.65
C GLY A 97 -18.49 31.82 -4.64
N THR A 98 -19.69 31.27 -4.41
CA THR A 98 -20.63 31.72 -3.38
C THR A 98 -20.97 30.58 -2.41
N PRO A 99 -21.35 30.87 -1.16
CA PRO A 99 -21.76 29.83 -0.22
C PRO A 99 -23.19 29.32 -0.47
N ARG A 100 -23.86 29.71 -1.56
CA ARG A 100 -25.27 29.40 -1.81
C ARG A 100 -25.47 28.00 -2.37
N ILE A 101 -26.50 27.32 -1.88
CA ILE A 101 -26.89 25.97 -2.31
C ILE A 101 -28.37 25.94 -2.69
N ASP A 102 -28.72 25.03 -3.60
CA ASP A 102 -30.10 24.70 -3.93
C ASP A 102 -30.57 23.50 -3.08
N ARG A 103 -31.41 22.63 -3.67
CA ARG A 103 -31.89 21.42 -3.02
C ARG A 103 -30.73 20.47 -2.69
N GLY A 104 -30.72 20.02 -1.45
CA GLY A 104 -29.80 19.01 -0.95
C GLY A 104 -30.46 17.93 -0.13
N VAL A 105 -29.63 17.03 0.39
CA VAL A 105 -30.01 15.95 1.29
C VAL A 105 -29.01 15.83 2.42
N ARG A 106 -29.52 15.45 3.60
CA ARG A 106 -28.69 15.13 4.76
C ARG A 106 -27.88 13.87 4.50
N LEU A 107 -26.64 13.86 4.96
CA LEU A 107 -25.80 12.67 5.00
C LEU A 107 -26.02 11.92 6.31
N THR A 108 -26.02 10.60 6.24
CA THR A 108 -26.06 9.73 7.42
C THR A 108 -24.87 8.79 7.44
N PHE A 109 -24.58 8.20 8.60
CA PHE A 109 -23.50 7.24 8.82
C PHE A 109 -24.03 6.08 9.64
N ALA A 110 -24.22 4.92 9.01
CA ALA A 110 -24.92 3.78 9.60
C ALA A 110 -26.30 4.18 10.18
N GLY A 111 -27.04 5.02 9.44
CA GLY A 111 -28.36 5.52 9.81
C GLY A 111 -28.38 6.69 10.79
N ARG A 112 -27.23 7.13 11.32
CA ARG A 112 -27.13 8.27 12.24
C ARG A 112 -26.79 9.57 11.53
N ALA A 113 -27.19 10.71 12.09
CA ALA A 113 -26.89 12.03 11.53
C ALA A 113 -25.43 12.46 11.77
N ASP A 114 -24.75 11.81 12.71
CA ASP A 114 -23.41 12.11 13.19
C ASP A 114 -22.46 10.89 13.05
N ALA A 115 -21.16 11.16 13.08
CA ALA A 115 -20.12 10.14 13.07
C ALA A 115 -18.88 10.57 13.83
N VAL A 116 -18.08 9.58 14.22
CA VAL A 116 -16.72 9.80 14.71
C VAL A 116 -15.78 9.01 13.82
N ILE A 117 -14.81 9.69 13.22
CA ILE A 117 -13.75 9.09 12.43
C ILE A 117 -12.54 8.91 13.35
N PRO A 118 -12.11 7.67 13.67
CA PRO A 118 -10.91 7.46 14.48
C PRO A 118 -9.67 8.15 13.90
N ALA A 119 -8.65 8.34 14.74
CA ALA A 119 -7.34 8.79 14.30
C ALA A 119 -6.79 7.85 13.20
N GLY A 120 -6.28 8.42 12.11
CA GLY A 120 -5.73 7.65 10.99
C GLY A 120 -6.75 6.91 10.12
N ALA A 121 -8.05 7.14 10.32
CA ALA A 121 -9.11 6.40 9.64
C ALA A 121 -9.88 7.26 8.62
N GLU A 122 -10.71 6.58 7.83
CA GLU A 122 -11.64 7.18 6.87
C GLU A 122 -12.99 6.50 6.99
N ILE A 123 -14.06 7.20 6.60
CA ILE A 123 -15.42 6.67 6.64
C ILE A 123 -16.19 7.05 5.39
N TYR A 124 -17.15 6.23 5.00
CA TYR A 124 -18.14 6.59 4.00
C TYR A 124 -19.45 7.02 4.68
N SER A 125 -20.12 8.02 4.10
CA SER A 125 -21.55 8.21 4.36
C SER A 125 -22.35 7.01 3.84
N ASP A 126 -23.55 6.84 4.36
CA ASP A 126 -24.55 5.98 3.74
C ASP A 126 -24.85 6.49 2.32
N PRO A 127 -25.18 5.59 1.36
CA PRO A 127 -25.58 5.99 0.03
C PRO A 127 -26.87 6.81 0.03
N VAL A 128 -26.84 8.02 -0.53
CA VAL A 128 -28.01 8.90 -0.68
C VAL A 128 -28.58 8.84 -2.09
N ALA A 129 -29.90 8.89 -2.21
CA ALA A 129 -30.59 9.06 -3.48
C ALA A 129 -30.60 10.56 -3.86
N PHE A 130 -29.49 11.01 -4.44
CA PHE A 130 -29.28 12.38 -4.87
C PHE A 130 -28.78 12.38 -6.31
N GLY A 131 -29.62 12.87 -7.22
CA GLY A 131 -29.30 12.93 -8.64
C GLY A 131 -28.41 14.12 -8.96
N ALA A 132 -27.29 13.86 -9.63
CA ALA A 132 -26.40 14.89 -10.16
C ALA A 132 -25.92 14.51 -11.56
N GLU A 133 -25.95 15.47 -12.48
CA GLU A 133 -25.43 15.30 -13.82
C GLU A 133 -23.89 15.25 -13.82
N ALA A 134 -23.32 14.65 -14.85
CA ALA A 134 -21.88 14.66 -15.05
C ALA A 134 -21.43 16.11 -15.32
N GLY A 135 -20.45 16.62 -14.57
CA GLY A 135 -20.14 18.05 -14.61
C GLY A 135 -21.13 18.91 -13.81
N ALA A 136 -21.85 18.38 -12.83
CA ALA A 136 -22.53 19.21 -11.84
C ALA A 136 -21.55 19.73 -10.78
N ASP A 137 -21.82 20.92 -10.25
CA ASP A 137 -21.11 21.48 -9.11
C ASP A 137 -21.91 21.21 -7.83
N LEU A 138 -21.27 20.56 -6.87
CA LEU A 138 -21.87 20.20 -5.60
C LEU A 138 -21.21 20.95 -4.46
N ALA A 139 -21.99 21.22 -3.42
CA ALA A 139 -21.52 21.69 -2.13
C ALA A 139 -21.70 20.59 -1.08
N VAL A 140 -20.60 20.14 -0.47
CA VAL A 140 -20.60 19.25 0.69
C VAL A 140 -20.41 20.09 1.94
N SER A 141 -21.42 20.13 2.79
CA SER A 141 -21.38 20.84 4.06
C SER A 141 -21.19 19.88 5.23
N LEU A 142 -20.20 20.13 6.08
CA LEU A 142 -19.89 19.35 7.28
C LEU A 142 -19.91 20.27 8.49
N TYR A 143 -20.58 19.86 9.57
CA TYR A 143 -20.45 20.50 10.86
C TYR A 143 -19.44 19.72 11.70
N LEU A 144 -18.37 20.40 12.11
CA LEU A 144 -17.33 19.89 12.99
C LEU A 144 -17.51 20.52 14.38
N PRO A 145 -17.99 19.77 15.38
CA PRO A 145 -18.02 20.24 16.77
C PRO A 145 -16.62 20.60 17.26
N ASP A 146 -15.61 19.88 16.77
CA ASP A 146 -14.21 20.04 17.12
C ASP A 146 -13.31 19.44 16.02
N ALA A 147 -12.49 20.25 15.38
CA ALA A 147 -11.60 19.81 14.31
C ALA A 147 -10.40 19.03 14.86
N ALA A 148 -10.12 17.85 14.31
CA ALA A 148 -8.97 17.05 14.69
C ALA A 148 -7.65 17.76 14.34
N ALA A 149 -6.63 17.59 15.19
CA ALA A 149 -5.28 18.09 14.98
C ALA A 149 -4.29 16.92 14.98
N PRO A 150 -3.28 16.89 14.09
CA PRO A 150 -3.17 17.79 12.95
C PRO A 150 -4.32 17.55 11.95
N GLN A 151 -4.69 18.59 11.19
CA GLN A 151 -5.85 18.54 10.31
C GLN A 151 -5.53 17.72 9.05
N THR A 152 -6.51 16.93 8.60
CA THR A 152 -6.46 16.23 7.31
C THR A 152 -7.19 17.06 6.26
N GLY A 153 -6.57 17.26 5.10
CA GLY A 153 -7.19 18.02 4.02
C GLY A 153 -6.30 18.13 2.78
N HIS A 154 -6.62 19.11 1.95
CA HIS A 154 -5.99 19.34 0.66
C HIS A 154 -5.97 20.85 0.33
N PRO A 155 -4.82 21.54 0.47
CA PRO A 155 -4.68 22.97 0.15
C PRO A 155 -4.78 23.31 -1.33
N GLY A 156 -4.54 22.33 -2.21
CA GLY A 156 -4.57 22.47 -3.66
C GLY A 156 -5.98 22.57 -4.28
N SER A 157 -6.99 23.10 -3.60
CA SER A 157 -8.39 22.91 -4.04
C SER A 157 -8.75 23.60 -5.37
N ARG A 158 -8.25 24.83 -5.57
CA ARG A 158 -8.64 25.71 -6.69
C ARG A 158 -10.18 25.82 -6.79
N ALA A 159 -10.82 25.78 -5.63
CA ALA A 159 -12.25 25.93 -5.41
C ALA A 159 -12.45 26.63 -4.06
N THR A 160 -13.46 27.46 -3.96
CA THR A 160 -13.74 28.25 -2.77
C THR A 160 -14.64 27.44 -1.85
N SER A 161 -14.11 27.11 -0.69
CA SER A 161 -14.85 26.60 0.45
C SER A 161 -15.21 27.76 1.39
N PHE A 162 -16.18 27.54 2.26
CA PHE A 162 -16.71 28.55 3.17
C PHE A 162 -16.77 28.01 4.58
N THR A 163 -16.47 28.86 5.55
CA THR A 163 -16.50 28.50 6.97
C THR A 163 -17.40 29.46 7.75
N LEU A 164 -18.27 28.93 8.61
CA LEU A 164 -19.18 29.71 9.44
C LEU A 164 -19.35 29.03 10.81
N ALA A 165 -19.24 29.77 11.90
CA ALA A 165 -19.45 29.26 13.24
C ALA A 165 -20.91 28.76 13.42
N GLY A 166 -21.09 27.66 14.16
CA GLY A 166 -22.39 27.00 14.37
C GLY A 166 -22.69 25.88 13.36
N GLU A 167 -23.82 25.21 13.56
CA GLU A 167 -24.34 24.18 12.65
C GLU A 167 -25.29 24.81 11.61
N HIS A 168 -24.81 24.93 10.37
CA HIS A 168 -25.51 25.58 9.25
C HIS A 168 -25.49 24.72 7.98
N VAL A 169 -25.34 23.39 8.11
CA VAL A 169 -25.03 22.52 6.97
C VAL A 169 -26.09 22.53 5.86
N ALA A 170 -27.35 22.79 6.20
CA ALA A 170 -28.48 22.80 5.26
C ALA A 170 -28.96 24.21 4.86
N ASP A 171 -28.36 25.27 5.41
CA ASP A 171 -28.81 26.64 5.15
C ASP A 171 -28.61 26.97 3.66
N PRO A 172 -29.60 27.54 2.96
CA PRO A 172 -29.50 27.83 1.53
C PRO A 172 -28.41 28.86 1.21
N ASP A 173 -28.02 29.68 2.18
CA ASP A 173 -26.93 30.64 2.09
C ASP A 173 -26.18 30.69 3.43
N LEU A 174 -24.84 30.69 3.40
CA LEU A 174 -24.03 30.93 4.60
C LEU A 174 -23.64 32.41 4.65
N ALA A 175 -24.61 33.26 4.96
CA ALA A 175 -24.38 34.69 5.08
C ALA A 175 -23.31 34.98 6.14
N GLY A 176 -22.29 35.77 5.78
CA GLY A 176 -21.16 36.09 6.66
C GLY A 176 -20.08 35.01 6.76
N ALA A 177 -20.16 33.93 5.96
CA ALA A 177 -19.12 32.93 5.94
C ALA A 177 -17.78 33.47 5.42
N THR A 178 -16.68 32.95 5.97
CA THR A 178 -15.33 33.29 5.49
C THR A 178 -14.94 32.35 4.35
N PRO A 179 -14.53 32.88 3.18
CA PRO A 179 -14.01 32.06 2.10
C PRO A 179 -12.59 31.53 2.41
N THR A 180 -12.30 30.33 1.93
CA THR A 180 -10.97 29.72 1.94
C THR A 180 -10.81 28.81 0.72
N THR A 181 -9.64 28.75 0.11
CA THR A 181 -9.40 27.91 -1.08
C THR A 181 -8.78 26.57 -0.71
N HIS A 182 -9.43 25.82 0.17
CA HIS A 182 -8.95 24.54 0.70
C HIS A 182 -10.09 23.54 0.81
N TRP A 183 -9.77 22.25 0.72
CA TRP A 183 -10.65 21.17 1.17
C TRP A 183 -10.14 20.58 2.48
N TYR A 184 -11.05 20.21 3.37
CA TYR A 184 -10.80 19.64 4.69
C TYR A 184 -11.62 18.37 4.88
N ALA A 185 -10.95 17.29 5.28
CA ALA A 185 -11.53 15.98 5.56
C ALA A 185 -12.39 15.37 4.42
N LEU A 186 -12.36 15.92 3.19
CA LEU A 186 -13.18 15.46 2.06
C LEU A 186 -12.29 14.73 1.04
N ALA A 187 -12.41 13.40 0.98
CA ALA A 187 -11.51 12.55 0.18
C ALA A 187 -12.09 12.16 -1.19
N ASP A 188 -13.37 11.79 -1.25
CA ASP A 188 -14.03 11.34 -2.48
C ASP A 188 -15.53 11.68 -2.48
N ILE A 189 -16.05 11.91 -3.69
CA ILE A 189 -17.46 11.71 -4.02
C ILE A 189 -17.55 10.58 -5.02
N GLU A 190 -18.30 9.55 -4.65
CA GLU A 190 -18.51 8.37 -5.48
C GLU A 190 -19.96 8.30 -5.93
N VAL A 191 -20.16 7.92 -7.19
CA VAL A 191 -21.48 7.74 -7.79
C VAL A 191 -21.71 6.28 -8.17
N ALA A 192 -22.96 5.83 -8.07
CA ALA A 192 -23.33 4.49 -8.52
C ALA A 192 -23.25 4.43 -10.05
N GLY A 193 -22.31 3.64 -10.56
CA GLY A 193 -22.05 3.46 -11.98
C GLY A 193 -22.73 2.21 -12.55
N SER A 194 -22.91 2.20 -13.87
CA SER A 194 -23.24 0.97 -14.60
C SER A 194 -22.07 -0.04 -14.52
N ALA A 195 -22.30 -1.30 -14.90
CA ALA A 195 -21.26 -2.34 -14.87
C ALA A 195 -20.02 -2.01 -15.73
N ASN A 196 -20.19 -1.16 -16.75
CA ASN A 196 -19.12 -0.72 -17.65
C ASN A 196 -18.46 0.59 -17.22
N ALA A 197 -18.95 1.22 -16.15
CA ALA A 197 -18.35 2.42 -15.58
C ALA A 197 -16.94 2.12 -15.02
N GLY A 198 -16.13 3.16 -14.84
CA GLY A 198 -14.83 3.04 -14.20
C GLY A 198 -14.27 4.39 -13.78
N THR A 199 -13.14 4.37 -13.09
CA THR A 199 -12.45 5.56 -12.60
C THR A 199 -11.06 5.61 -13.23
N VAL A 200 -10.68 6.79 -13.70
CA VAL A 200 -9.30 7.17 -14.05
C VAL A 200 -8.76 8.03 -12.91
N VAL A 201 -7.62 7.66 -12.35
CA VAL A 201 -6.92 8.50 -11.37
C VAL A 201 -5.75 9.19 -12.06
N ALA A 202 -5.78 10.52 -12.12
CA ALA A 202 -4.63 11.33 -12.48
C ALA A 202 -3.78 11.53 -11.21
N ILE A 203 -2.60 10.92 -11.12
CA ILE A 203 -1.75 10.98 -9.92
C ILE A 203 -0.41 11.63 -10.26
N GLY A 204 0.02 12.58 -9.42
CA GLY A 204 1.23 13.33 -9.65
C GLY A 204 1.45 14.52 -8.72
N ASP A 205 2.23 15.47 -9.21
CA ASP A 205 2.66 16.67 -8.48
C ASP A 205 1.76 17.91 -8.70
N SER A 206 2.29 19.12 -8.46
CA SER A 206 1.63 20.42 -8.65
C SER A 206 1.10 20.64 -10.07
N ILE A 207 1.72 20.03 -11.08
CA ILE A 207 1.24 20.09 -12.46
C ILE A 207 -0.10 19.34 -12.55
N THR A 208 -0.20 18.17 -11.94
CA THR A 208 -1.45 17.39 -11.89
C THR A 208 -2.49 18.03 -10.99
N ASP A 209 -2.05 18.57 -9.86
CA ASP A 209 -2.87 19.35 -8.92
C ASP A 209 -3.49 20.60 -9.57
N GLY A 210 -2.86 21.12 -10.62
CA GLY A 210 -3.36 22.26 -11.39
C GLY A 210 -2.94 23.61 -10.82
N TYR A 211 -1.70 23.72 -10.34
CA TYR A 211 -1.11 24.99 -9.92
C TYR A 211 -1.32 26.10 -10.95
N GLY A 212 -1.60 27.32 -10.50
CA GLY A 212 -1.80 28.49 -11.38
C GLY A 212 -3.21 28.62 -11.96
N VAL A 213 -4.04 27.57 -11.95
CA VAL A 213 -5.46 27.66 -12.32
C VAL A 213 -6.20 28.54 -11.31
N LYS A 214 -6.96 29.54 -11.78
CA LYS A 214 -7.76 30.38 -10.89
C LYS A 214 -8.94 29.59 -10.31
N PRO A 215 -9.38 29.90 -9.07
CA PRO A 215 -10.52 29.23 -8.45
C PRO A 215 -11.75 29.18 -9.36
N GLU A 216 -12.52 28.09 -9.25
CA GLU A 216 -13.78 27.81 -9.97
C GLU A 216 -13.67 27.56 -11.47
N ARG A 217 -12.51 27.81 -12.08
CA ARG A 217 -12.37 27.64 -13.54
C ARG A 217 -12.43 26.20 -13.98
N ASN A 218 -11.96 25.27 -13.13
CA ASN A 218 -11.91 23.84 -13.44
C ASN A 218 -11.26 23.57 -14.82
N THR A 219 -10.11 24.22 -15.06
CA THR A 219 -9.32 24.14 -16.30
C THR A 219 -8.00 23.39 -16.13
N ARG A 220 -7.87 22.58 -15.07
CA ARG A 220 -6.72 21.70 -14.85
C ARG A 220 -6.75 20.61 -15.93
N TRP A 221 -5.60 20.00 -16.27
CA TRP A 221 -5.60 18.98 -17.31
C TRP A 221 -6.52 17.77 -17.01
N PRO A 222 -6.71 17.31 -15.74
CA PRO A 222 -7.68 16.27 -15.43
C PRO A 222 -9.13 16.72 -15.65
N ASP A 223 -9.45 18.00 -15.44
CA ASP A 223 -10.80 18.55 -15.70
C ASP A 223 -11.10 18.57 -17.20
N VAL A 224 -10.11 18.95 -18.01
CA VAL A 224 -10.21 18.93 -19.48
C VAL A 224 -10.41 17.51 -19.99
N LEU A 225 -9.68 16.53 -19.43
CA LEU A 225 -9.90 15.11 -19.72
C LEU A 225 -11.32 14.67 -19.32
N ALA A 226 -11.78 15.01 -18.11
CA ALA A 226 -13.13 14.69 -17.65
C ALA A 226 -14.21 15.25 -18.58
N ALA A 227 -14.05 16.49 -19.05
CA ALA A 227 -14.96 17.11 -20.01
C ALA A 227 -15.01 16.35 -21.34
N ARG A 228 -13.86 15.93 -21.86
CA ARG A 228 -13.76 15.15 -23.10
C ARG A 228 -14.37 13.75 -22.96
N LEU A 229 -14.12 13.07 -21.84
CA LEU A 229 -14.70 11.75 -21.55
C LEU A 229 -16.23 11.81 -21.50
N ARG A 230 -16.79 12.82 -20.82
CA ARG A 230 -18.24 13.06 -20.73
C ARG A 230 -18.88 13.37 -22.08
N ALA A 231 -18.19 14.09 -22.96
CA ALA A 231 -18.69 14.46 -24.28
C ALA A 231 -18.79 13.26 -25.26
N SER A 232 -18.19 12.11 -24.92
CA SER A 232 -18.18 10.90 -25.76
C SER A 232 -19.07 9.82 -25.17
N THR A 233 -19.99 9.28 -25.98
CA THR A 233 -20.91 8.21 -25.56
C THR A 233 -20.19 6.94 -25.13
N ALA A 234 -19.01 6.65 -25.70
CA ALA A 234 -18.21 5.48 -25.39
C ALA A 234 -17.55 5.56 -24.00
N THR A 235 -17.34 6.79 -23.49
CA THR A 235 -16.54 7.04 -22.28
C THR A 235 -17.25 7.85 -21.20
N ARG A 236 -18.47 8.33 -21.44
CA ARG A 236 -19.23 9.19 -20.49
C ARG A 236 -19.52 8.57 -19.12
N ALA A 237 -19.34 7.26 -18.99
CA ALA A 237 -19.48 6.50 -17.74
C ALA A 237 -18.17 6.41 -16.95
N ILE A 238 -17.11 7.11 -17.37
CA ILE A 238 -15.81 7.12 -16.70
C ILE A 238 -15.67 8.39 -15.87
N GLY A 239 -15.44 8.21 -14.57
CA GLY A 239 -15.08 9.29 -13.67
C GLY A 239 -13.57 9.55 -13.67
N VAL A 240 -13.18 10.78 -13.32
CA VAL A 240 -11.81 11.23 -13.18
C VAL A 240 -11.60 11.75 -11.77
N VAL A 241 -10.55 11.26 -11.13
CA VAL A 241 -10.08 11.73 -9.83
C VAL A 241 -8.73 12.41 -10.00
N ASN A 242 -8.58 13.60 -9.40
CA ASN A 242 -7.30 14.30 -9.34
C ASN A 242 -6.60 13.98 -8.01
N ALA A 243 -5.52 13.22 -8.09
CA ALA A 243 -4.63 12.86 -6.98
C ALA A 243 -3.29 13.60 -7.08
N GLY A 244 -3.31 14.86 -7.53
CA GLY A 244 -2.18 15.78 -7.48
C GLY A 244 -1.83 16.18 -6.04
N ILE A 245 -0.55 16.45 -5.77
CA ILE A 245 -0.08 17.12 -4.55
C ILE A 245 1.01 18.11 -4.95
N GLY A 246 0.92 19.36 -4.50
CA GLY A 246 1.97 20.36 -4.76
C GLY A 246 3.34 19.91 -4.23
N GLY A 247 4.39 20.07 -5.05
CA GLY A 247 5.76 19.69 -4.66
C GLY A 247 5.93 18.20 -4.32
N ASN A 248 5.00 17.33 -4.74
CA ASN A 248 5.11 15.89 -4.52
C ASN A 248 6.26 15.29 -5.33
N ARG A 249 6.72 14.14 -4.89
CA ARG A 249 7.91 13.48 -5.40
C ARG A 249 7.67 11.98 -5.41
N MET A 250 8.39 11.29 -6.28
CA MET A 250 8.33 9.84 -6.39
C MET A 250 8.88 9.16 -5.12
N LEU A 251 10.01 9.66 -4.60
CA LEU A 251 10.84 8.90 -3.65
C LEU A 251 10.79 9.41 -2.20
N LEU A 252 10.83 10.72 -2.01
CA LEU A 252 10.89 11.35 -0.69
C LEU A 252 9.69 12.25 -0.48
N ASP A 253 9.33 12.53 0.77
CA ASP A 253 8.20 13.41 1.04
C ASP A 253 8.48 14.84 0.54
N GLY A 254 7.39 15.55 0.23
CA GLY A 254 7.39 16.97 -0.15
C GLY A 254 6.42 17.73 0.75
N LEU A 255 5.52 18.52 0.18
CA LEU A 255 4.41 19.11 0.96
C LEU A 255 3.41 18.04 1.48
N GLY A 256 3.46 16.83 0.92
CA GLY A 256 2.74 15.67 1.41
C GLY A 256 3.56 14.38 1.23
N PRO A 257 3.01 13.22 1.62
CA PRO A 257 3.70 11.95 1.49
C PRO A 257 4.11 11.66 0.06
N ASN A 258 5.28 11.05 -0.14
CA ASN A 258 5.79 10.66 -1.45
C ASN A 258 4.83 9.73 -2.21
N LEU A 259 4.95 9.72 -3.54
CA LEU A 259 4.05 8.98 -4.41
C LEU A 259 4.08 7.48 -4.12
N LEU A 260 5.27 6.89 -3.88
CA LEU A 260 5.39 5.47 -3.51
C LEU A 260 4.56 5.13 -2.27
N ALA A 261 4.62 5.95 -1.23
CA ALA A 261 3.90 5.73 0.02
C ALA A 261 2.39 5.88 -0.16
N ARG A 262 1.94 6.89 -0.91
CA ARG A 262 0.50 7.20 -1.05
C ARG A 262 -0.21 6.46 -2.19
N PHE A 263 0.50 5.77 -3.09
CA PHE A 263 -0.08 5.16 -4.29
C PHE A 263 -1.26 4.22 -3.98
N ASP A 264 -1.16 3.39 -2.94
CA ASP A 264 -2.26 2.47 -2.60
C ASP A 264 -3.50 3.24 -2.14
N ARG A 265 -3.33 4.24 -1.28
CA ARG A 265 -4.43 5.08 -0.80
C ARG A 265 -5.08 5.87 -1.93
N ASP A 266 -4.25 6.50 -2.76
CA ASP A 266 -4.69 7.48 -3.73
C ASP A 266 -5.13 6.87 -5.07
N VAL A 267 -4.73 5.62 -5.37
CA VAL A 267 -5.12 4.91 -6.60
C VAL A 267 -5.85 3.61 -6.27
N ILE A 268 -5.19 2.64 -5.62
CA ILE A 268 -5.72 1.27 -5.49
C ILE A 268 -6.97 1.22 -4.61
N ALA A 269 -7.01 1.99 -3.53
CA ALA A 269 -8.08 1.99 -2.54
C ALA A 269 -9.27 2.90 -2.93
N ARG A 270 -9.28 3.48 -4.13
CA ARG A 270 -10.42 4.24 -4.66
C ARG A 270 -11.38 3.34 -5.43
N SER A 271 -12.67 3.67 -5.41
CA SER A 271 -13.68 2.80 -6.03
C SER A 271 -13.62 2.83 -7.55
N GLY A 272 -13.73 1.64 -8.14
CA GLY A 272 -13.92 1.45 -9.58
C GLY A 272 -12.70 1.82 -10.44
N VAL A 273 -11.52 1.97 -9.86
CA VAL A 273 -10.31 2.33 -10.62
C VAL A 273 -9.96 1.24 -11.63
N ARG A 274 -9.80 1.67 -12.87
CA ARG A 274 -9.36 0.83 -13.99
C ARG A 274 -8.12 1.39 -14.68
N TRP A 275 -7.87 2.69 -14.50
CA TRP A 275 -6.74 3.37 -15.10
C TRP A 275 -6.11 4.36 -14.11
N ALA A 276 -4.80 4.49 -14.17
CA ALA A 276 -4.04 5.57 -13.56
C ALA A 276 -3.21 6.28 -14.61
N ILE A 277 -3.15 7.61 -14.58
CA ILE A 277 -2.23 8.41 -15.39
C ILE A 277 -1.18 8.95 -14.41
N LEU A 278 0.05 8.48 -14.52
CA LEU A 278 1.17 8.84 -13.64
C LEU A 278 2.00 9.95 -14.28
N LEU A 279 2.04 11.13 -13.67
CA LEU A 279 2.92 12.25 -14.05
C LEU A 279 3.63 12.77 -12.80
N GLU A 280 4.84 12.31 -12.56
CA GLU A 280 5.61 12.62 -11.34
C GLU A 280 7.11 12.57 -11.63
N GLY A 281 7.93 13.29 -10.87
CA GLY A 281 9.39 13.19 -10.90
C GLY A 281 10.12 14.51 -11.18
N VAL A 282 9.40 15.56 -11.56
CA VAL A 282 10.02 16.88 -11.79
C VAL A 282 10.61 17.45 -10.49
N ASN A 283 9.92 17.26 -9.36
CA ASN A 283 10.38 17.78 -8.08
C ASN A 283 11.54 16.96 -7.51
N ASP A 284 11.65 15.66 -7.83
CA ASP A 284 12.82 14.86 -7.47
C ASP A 284 14.08 15.39 -8.16
N LEU A 285 13.99 15.67 -9.46
CA LEU A 285 15.08 16.27 -10.24
C LEU A 285 15.37 17.71 -9.82
N GLY A 286 14.32 18.50 -9.59
CA GLY A 286 14.44 19.89 -9.19
C GLY A 286 15.11 20.03 -7.82
N VAL A 287 14.65 19.28 -6.81
CA VAL A 287 15.21 19.35 -5.45
C VAL A 287 16.66 18.86 -5.41
N LEU A 288 17.05 17.91 -6.28
CA LEU A 288 18.42 17.40 -6.32
C LEU A 288 19.46 18.52 -6.52
N THR A 289 19.12 19.53 -7.33
CA THR A 289 20.06 20.59 -7.73
C THR A 289 19.71 21.98 -7.19
N ARG A 290 18.59 22.08 -6.44
CA ARG A 290 18.03 23.37 -5.97
C ARG A 290 18.99 24.18 -5.11
N GLU A 291 19.58 23.54 -4.10
CA GLU A 291 20.40 24.23 -3.09
C GLU A 291 21.90 24.22 -3.43
N ALA A 292 22.35 23.19 -4.16
CA ALA A 292 23.74 23.02 -4.54
C ALA A 292 23.85 22.09 -5.77
N PRO A 293 24.94 22.17 -6.56
CA PRO A 293 25.21 21.23 -7.63
C PRO A 293 25.28 19.78 -7.12
N ALA A 294 24.72 18.85 -7.89
CA ALA A 294 24.81 17.43 -7.60
C ALA A 294 26.03 16.80 -8.30
N THR A 295 26.57 15.75 -7.70
CA THR A 295 27.65 14.96 -8.30
C THR A 295 27.11 14.03 -9.38
N PRO A 296 27.95 13.58 -10.34
CA PRO A 296 27.54 12.60 -11.34
C PRO A 296 26.95 11.32 -10.76
N ALA A 297 27.44 10.88 -9.59
CA ALA A 297 26.91 9.71 -8.89
C ALA A 297 25.47 9.95 -8.36
N GLN A 298 25.17 11.17 -7.90
CA GLN A 298 23.83 11.53 -7.43
C GLN A 298 22.83 11.64 -8.59
N HIS A 299 23.25 12.22 -9.72
CA HIS A 299 22.47 12.22 -10.98
C HIS A 299 22.14 10.79 -11.43
N ALA A 300 23.15 9.91 -11.51
CA ALA A 300 22.93 8.51 -11.86
C ALA A 300 21.99 7.78 -10.87
N ALA A 301 22.14 8.05 -9.57
CA ALA A 301 21.32 7.44 -8.53
C ALA A 301 19.85 7.88 -8.62
N ILE A 302 19.58 9.19 -8.77
CA ILE A 302 18.19 9.68 -8.81
C ILE A 302 17.44 9.13 -10.02
N VAL A 303 18.10 9.06 -11.18
CA VAL A 303 17.51 8.50 -12.41
C VAL A 303 17.17 7.03 -12.22
N ALA A 304 18.09 6.24 -11.65
CA ALA A 304 17.84 4.83 -11.37
C ALA A 304 16.70 4.63 -10.37
N GLN A 305 16.66 5.42 -9.30
CA GLN A 305 15.64 5.33 -8.26
C GLN A 305 14.25 5.73 -8.77
N ILE A 306 14.12 6.79 -9.58
CA ILE A 306 12.84 7.18 -10.18
C ILE A 306 12.32 6.07 -11.10
N LYS A 307 13.17 5.49 -11.96
CA LYS A 307 12.79 4.36 -12.84
C LYS A 307 12.34 3.13 -12.05
N ALA A 308 13.02 2.82 -10.95
CA ALA A 308 12.62 1.75 -10.04
C ALA A 308 11.26 2.06 -9.38
N GLY A 309 11.06 3.30 -8.93
CA GLY A 309 9.80 3.78 -8.35
C GLY A 309 8.63 3.64 -9.32
N TYR A 310 8.78 4.04 -10.58
CA TYR A 310 7.80 3.82 -11.64
C TYR A 310 7.49 2.33 -11.83
N THR A 311 8.52 1.50 -11.93
CA THR A 311 8.37 0.04 -12.08
C THR A 311 7.55 -0.54 -10.92
N GLN A 312 7.80 -0.08 -9.70
CA GLN A 312 7.10 -0.56 -8.50
C GLN A 312 5.62 -0.14 -8.49
N VAL A 313 5.28 1.10 -8.84
CA VAL A 313 3.87 1.54 -8.86
C VAL A 313 3.09 0.88 -9.98
N VAL A 314 3.71 0.66 -11.15
CA VAL A 314 3.06 -0.06 -12.24
C VAL A 314 2.81 -1.52 -11.87
N ALA A 315 3.79 -2.19 -11.27
CA ALA A 315 3.60 -3.56 -10.78
C ALA A 315 2.45 -3.65 -9.74
N ARG A 316 2.38 -2.70 -8.80
CA ARG A 316 1.28 -2.61 -7.82
C ARG A 316 -0.07 -2.41 -8.51
N ALA A 317 -0.15 -1.50 -9.48
CA ALA A 317 -1.38 -1.26 -10.23
C ALA A 317 -1.85 -2.50 -11.01
N HIS A 318 -0.93 -3.18 -11.69
CA HIS A 318 -1.23 -4.40 -12.45
C HIS A 318 -1.74 -5.53 -11.56
N ALA A 319 -1.22 -5.67 -10.34
CA ALA A 319 -1.73 -6.63 -9.34
C ALA A 319 -3.22 -6.40 -9.00
N HIS A 320 -3.72 -5.19 -9.18
CA HIS A 320 -5.12 -4.81 -8.99
C HIS A 320 -5.90 -4.65 -10.32
N GLY A 321 -5.33 -5.08 -11.45
CA GLY A 321 -5.96 -4.96 -12.76
C GLY A 321 -6.11 -3.52 -13.27
N ILE A 322 -5.32 -2.58 -12.71
CA ILE A 322 -5.32 -1.17 -13.08
C ILE A 322 -4.25 -0.96 -14.15
N LYS A 323 -4.66 -0.39 -15.29
CA LYS A 323 -3.72 0.02 -16.34
C LYS A 323 -3.05 1.33 -15.98
N VAL A 324 -1.73 1.42 -16.11
CA VAL A 324 -0.97 2.65 -15.86
C VAL A 324 -0.49 3.26 -17.16
N ILE A 325 -0.86 4.52 -17.34
CA ILE A 325 -0.47 5.37 -18.46
C ILE A 325 0.65 6.28 -17.96
N GLY A 326 1.84 6.17 -18.52
CA GLY A 326 2.98 7.01 -18.17
C GLY A 326 2.89 8.38 -18.84
N GLY A 327 2.95 9.46 -18.06
CA GLY A 327 3.14 10.82 -18.54
C GLY A 327 4.63 11.16 -18.53
N THR A 328 5.20 11.59 -19.66
CA THR A 328 6.60 12.04 -19.69
C THR A 328 6.79 13.30 -18.84
N VAL A 329 7.87 13.37 -18.07
CA VAL A 329 8.25 14.52 -17.24
C VAL A 329 8.46 15.73 -18.15
N MET A 330 7.71 16.80 -17.92
CA MET A 330 7.73 18.00 -18.76
C MET A 330 9.06 18.76 -18.65
N PRO A 331 9.44 19.53 -19.68
CA PRO A 331 10.61 20.42 -19.58
C PRO A 331 10.39 21.47 -18.50
N PHE A 332 11.46 21.83 -17.80
CA PHE A 332 11.46 22.88 -16.79
C PHE A 332 12.72 23.77 -16.83
N GLY A 333 13.44 23.74 -17.95
CA GLY A 333 14.57 24.59 -18.24
C GLY A 333 14.22 26.07 -18.11
N GLY A 334 15.10 26.85 -17.48
CA GLY A 334 14.86 28.27 -17.19
C GLY A 334 14.10 28.54 -15.89
N ASN A 335 13.58 27.50 -15.22
CA ASN A 335 12.95 27.68 -13.91
C ASN A 335 13.94 28.22 -12.87
N THR A 336 13.62 29.37 -12.30
CA THR A 336 14.49 30.07 -11.35
C THR A 336 14.39 29.55 -9.92
N TYR A 337 13.49 28.60 -9.66
CA TYR A 337 13.38 27.97 -8.33
C TYR A 337 14.30 26.75 -8.24
N TYR A 338 14.34 25.91 -9.26
CA TYR A 338 15.13 24.68 -9.31
C TYR A 338 16.48 24.84 -10.01
N HIS A 339 16.67 25.90 -10.79
CA HIS A 339 17.92 26.18 -11.51
C HIS A 339 18.44 25.00 -12.36
N PRO A 340 17.60 24.31 -13.16
CA PRO A 340 18.05 23.11 -13.87
C PRO A 340 19.14 23.42 -14.90
N GLY A 341 20.25 22.69 -14.79
CA GLY A 341 21.35 22.73 -15.74
C GLY A 341 21.27 21.60 -16.78
N ALA A 342 22.31 21.50 -17.60
CA ALA A 342 22.41 20.48 -18.65
C ALA A 342 22.38 19.04 -18.10
N GLU A 343 22.94 18.79 -16.91
CA GLU A 343 22.91 17.47 -16.27
C GLU A 343 21.49 17.09 -15.81
N THR A 344 20.75 18.03 -15.22
CA THR A 344 19.34 17.83 -14.84
C THR A 344 18.45 17.56 -16.06
N GLU A 345 18.69 18.26 -17.19
CA GLU A 345 17.98 17.98 -18.44
C GLU A 345 18.34 16.59 -19.01
N ALA A 346 19.62 16.19 -18.93
CA ALA A 346 20.05 14.86 -19.34
C ALA A 346 19.35 13.76 -18.51
N ASP A 347 19.24 13.95 -17.19
CA ASP A 347 18.50 13.05 -16.30
C ASP A 347 17.03 12.95 -16.67
N ARG A 348 16.38 14.10 -16.91
CA ARG A 348 14.98 14.16 -17.35
C ARG A 348 14.78 13.39 -18.66
N GLN A 349 15.68 13.57 -19.63
CA GLN A 349 15.63 12.83 -20.89
C GLN A 349 15.86 11.33 -20.68
N ALA A 350 16.76 10.92 -19.78
CA ALA A 350 16.99 9.52 -19.46
C ALA A 350 15.76 8.86 -18.80
N ILE A 351 15.02 9.60 -17.98
CA ILE A 351 13.75 9.18 -17.38
C ILE A 351 12.66 9.09 -18.46
N ASN A 352 12.54 10.11 -19.31
CA ASN A 352 11.53 10.11 -20.38
C ASN A 352 11.80 9.04 -21.44
N ALA A 353 13.06 8.74 -21.74
CA ALA A 353 13.42 7.61 -22.59
C ALA A 353 12.92 6.30 -21.98
N PHE A 354 13.13 6.09 -20.68
CA PHE A 354 12.59 4.93 -19.98
C PHE A 354 11.06 4.87 -20.08
N ILE A 355 10.35 5.96 -19.77
CA ILE A 355 8.87 6.02 -19.87
C ILE A 355 8.40 5.59 -21.27
N ARG A 356 9.07 6.07 -22.32
CA ARG A 356 8.68 5.80 -23.72
C ARG A 356 8.98 4.38 -24.18
N THR A 357 10.09 3.79 -23.73
CA THR A 357 10.65 2.60 -24.40
C THR A 357 10.79 1.36 -23.53
N SER A 358 10.63 1.46 -22.20
CA SER A 358 10.89 0.33 -21.30
C SER A 358 9.86 -0.80 -21.40
N GLY A 359 8.66 -0.50 -21.91
CA GLY A 359 7.51 -1.41 -21.83
C GLY A 359 6.91 -1.54 -20.43
N THR A 360 7.36 -0.71 -19.47
CA THR A 360 6.83 -0.71 -18.10
C THR A 360 5.37 -0.27 -18.06
N PHE A 361 5.00 0.78 -18.82
CA PHE A 361 3.65 1.34 -18.83
C PHE A 361 2.76 0.70 -19.90
N ASP A 362 1.46 0.60 -19.64
CA ASP A 362 0.47 0.08 -20.61
C ASP A 362 0.29 1.00 -21.83
N ALA A 363 0.49 2.30 -21.62
CA ALA A 363 0.51 3.32 -22.64
C ALA A 363 1.29 4.55 -22.17
N VAL A 364 1.62 5.45 -23.09
CA VAL A 364 2.36 6.69 -22.79
C VAL A 364 1.62 7.88 -23.37
N VAL A 365 1.48 8.94 -22.58
CA VAL A 365 1.11 10.28 -23.05
C VAL A 365 2.36 11.14 -22.98
N ASP A 366 2.87 11.55 -24.14
CA ASP A 366 4.12 12.29 -24.22
C ASP A 366 3.92 13.79 -23.94
N PHE A 367 3.73 14.14 -22.66
CA PHE A 367 3.56 15.52 -22.20
C PHE A 367 4.78 16.40 -22.48
N ASP A 368 6.01 15.88 -22.36
CA ASP A 368 7.24 16.56 -22.80
C ASP A 368 7.12 17.06 -24.24
N ARG A 369 6.76 16.16 -25.17
CA ARG A 369 6.68 16.52 -26.60
C ARG A 369 5.61 17.56 -26.90
N VAL A 370 4.45 17.50 -26.24
CA VAL A 370 3.35 18.45 -26.52
C VAL A 370 3.54 19.80 -25.84
N MET A 371 4.36 19.86 -24.79
CA MET A 371 4.55 21.07 -23.98
C MET A 371 5.83 21.82 -24.28
N ARG A 372 6.86 21.16 -24.84
CA ARG A 372 8.18 21.79 -25.07
C ARG A 372 8.19 22.84 -26.18
N ASP A 373 9.07 23.82 -26.02
CA ASP A 373 9.41 24.76 -27.09
C ASP A 373 10.18 24.02 -28.20
N PRO A 374 9.76 24.07 -29.48
CA PRO A 374 10.52 23.48 -30.59
C PRO A 374 11.94 24.05 -30.76
N ALA A 375 12.16 25.33 -30.42
CA ALA A 375 13.47 25.98 -30.52
C ALA A 375 14.34 25.73 -29.28
N HIS A 376 13.72 25.52 -28.11
CA HIS A 376 14.38 25.23 -26.84
C HIS A 376 13.72 24.03 -26.15
N PRO A 377 13.99 22.78 -26.59
CA PRO A 377 13.26 21.60 -26.12
C PRO A 377 13.39 21.27 -24.63
N ASP A 378 14.35 21.88 -23.95
CA ASP A 378 14.53 21.85 -22.50
C ASP A 378 13.55 22.75 -21.74
N ARG A 379 12.77 23.60 -22.45
CA ARG A 379 11.84 24.58 -21.86
C ARG A 379 10.40 24.32 -22.28
N LEU A 380 9.45 24.81 -21.47
CA LEU A 380 8.05 24.91 -21.89
C LEU A 380 7.93 25.91 -23.06
N SER A 381 7.04 25.59 -23.99
CA SER A 381 6.67 26.54 -25.05
C SER A 381 6.09 27.81 -24.41
N PRO A 382 6.51 29.02 -24.84
CA PRO A 382 6.00 30.27 -24.29
C PRO A 382 4.47 30.41 -24.34
N ALA A 383 3.80 29.73 -25.29
CA ALA A 383 2.33 29.73 -25.38
C ALA A 383 1.66 28.94 -24.25
N TYR A 384 2.39 28.03 -23.61
CA TYR A 384 1.88 27.10 -22.61
C TYR A 384 2.52 27.28 -21.23
N ASP A 385 3.51 28.14 -21.11
CA ASP A 385 4.20 28.47 -19.87
C ASP A 385 3.38 29.48 -19.05
N SER A 386 3.26 29.28 -17.74
CA SER A 386 2.67 30.25 -16.82
C SER A 386 3.56 31.47 -16.58
N GLY A 387 4.83 31.39 -17.00
CA GLY A 387 5.87 32.40 -16.82
C GLY A 387 6.91 32.01 -15.76
N ASP A 388 6.71 30.89 -15.05
CA ASP A 388 7.66 30.35 -14.09
C ASP A 388 8.57 29.25 -14.67
N HIS A 389 8.37 28.88 -15.94
CA HIS A 389 9.12 27.85 -16.64
C HIS A 389 9.00 26.45 -16.03
N LEU A 390 7.95 26.18 -15.26
CA LEU A 390 7.67 24.86 -14.65
C LEU A 390 6.21 24.47 -14.79
N HIS A 391 5.30 25.38 -14.48
CA HIS A 391 3.87 25.10 -14.48
C HIS A 391 3.22 25.55 -15.79
N PRO A 392 2.29 24.73 -16.34
CA PRO A 392 1.48 25.13 -17.46
C PRO A 392 0.60 26.36 -17.16
N SER A 393 0.41 27.22 -18.14
CA SER A 393 -0.72 28.13 -18.19
C SER A 393 -2.03 27.35 -18.41
N GLU A 394 -3.19 28.01 -18.27
CA GLU A 394 -4.47 27.36 -18.60
C GLU A 394 -4.55 26.89 -20.07
N ALA A 395 -3.83 27.55 -20.99
CA ALA A 395 -3.69 27.07 -22.36
C ALA A 395 -2.86 25.77 -22.42
N GLY A 396 -1.76 25.70 -21.67
CA GLY A 396 -0.96 24.50 -21.51
C GLY A 396 -1.75 23.32 -20.93
N TYR A 397 -2.51 23.55 -19.85
CA TYR A 397 -3.37 22.50 -19.27
C TYR A 397 -4.44 21.99 -20.24
N ARG A 398 -5.00 22.87 -21.08
CA ARG A 398 -5.91 22.45 -22.16
C ARG A 398 -5.23 21.54 -23.16
N VAL A 399 -4.00 21.86 -23.56
CA VAL A 399 -3.21 21.01 -24.47
C VAL A 399 -2.92 19.66 -23.84
N MET A 400 -2.46 19.62 -22.59
CA MET A 400 -2.22 18.37 -21.86
C MET A 400 -3.48 17.50 -21.79
N GLY A 401 -4.60 18.04 -21.31
CA GLY A 401 -5.85 17.29 -21.19
C GLY A 401 -6.40 16.83 -22.54
N SER A 402 -6.11 17.55 -23.63
CA SER A 402 -6.48 17.19 -25.00
C SER A 402 -5.58 16.11 -25.60
N ALA A 403 -4.31 16.03 -25.17
CA ALA A 403 -3.33 15.08 -25.67
C ALA A 403 -3.62 13.64 -25.25
N VAL A 404 -4.37 13.43 -24.16
CA VAL A 404 -4.75 12.07 -23.69
C VAL A 404 -5.74 11.44 -24.70
N PRO A 405 -5.40 10.34 -25.39
CA PRO A 405 -6.31 9.70 -26.33
C PRO A 405 -7.45 8.98 -25.60
N LEU A 406 -8.71 9.26 -25.97
CA LEU A 406 -9.87 8.61 -25.31
C LEU A 406 -9.96 7.11 -25.61
N SER A 407 -9.32 6.64 -26.69
CA SER A 407 -9.22 5.23 -27.04
C SER A 407 -8.47 4.39 -25.99
N LEU A 408 -7.65 5.01 -25.13
CA LEU A 408 -7.04 4.34 -23.98
C LEU A 408 -8.07 3.79 -22.99
N PHE A 409 -9.28 4.33 -23.02
CA PHE A 409 -10.37 4.01 -22.10
C PHE A 409 -11.54 3.27 -22.78
N GLY A 410 -11.39 2.88 -24.04
CA GLY A 410 -12.40 2.15 -24.81
C GLY A 410 -12.06 0.67 -25.00
N GLY A 411 -13.08 -0.20 -24.96
CA GLY A 411 -12.99 -1.61 -25.39
C GLY A 411 -13.27 -2.62 -24.27
N ALA A 412 -14.23 -3.51 -24.57
CA ALA A 412 -14.69 -4.59 -23.72
C ALA A 412 -13.55 -5.50 -23.23
N THR A 413 -13.48 -5.74 -21.92
CA THR A 413 -12.93 -7.00 -21.42
C THR A 413 -13.88 -8.11 -21.84
N ARG A 414 -13.62 -8.73 -23.00
CA ARG A 414 -14.01 -10.12 -23.19
C ARG A 414 -13.32 -10.93 -22.07
N PRO A 415 -14.01 -11.85 -21.40
CA PRO A 415 -13.32 -12.82 -20.57
C PRO A 415 -12.40 -13.60 -21.51
N VAL A 416 -11.08 -13.49 -21.30
CA VAL A 416 -10.14 -14.40 -21.95
C VAL A 416 -10.31 -15.73 -21.23
N ILE A 417 -11.27 -16.52 -21.70
CA ILE A 417 -11.23 -17.97 -21.52
C ILE A 417 -10.19 -18.45 -22.55
N GLY A 418 -8.92 -18.31 -22.18
CA GLY A 418 -7.87 -19.10 -22.78
C GLY A 418 -8.06 -20.52 -22.28
N ALA A 419 -8.42 -21.44 -23.17
CA ALA A 419 -8.34 -22.86 -22.90
C ALA A 419 -6.87 -23.21 -22.64
N LEU A 420 -6.47 -23.13 -21.38
CA LEU A 420 -5.29 -23.82 -20.89
C LEU A 420 -5.64 -25.31 -20.92
N ALA A 421 -4.74 -26.09 -21.53
CA ALA A 421 -4.74 -27.54 -21.44
C ALA A 421 -4.93 -27.97 -19.97
N PRO A 422 -5.55 -29.14 -19.71
CA PRO A 422 -5.86 -29.56 -18.35
C PRO A 422 -4.57 -29.69 -17.55
N VAL A 423 -4.29 -28.69 -16.73
CA VAL A 423 -3.36 -28.79 -15.61
C VAL A 423 -4.05 -29.72 -14.62
N PRO A 424 -3.38 -30.79 -14.14
CA PRO A 424 -3.98 -31.70 -13.19
C PRO A 424 -4.43 -30.91 -11.97
N VAL A 425 -5.74 -30.96 -11.69
CA VAL A 425 -6.34 -30.35 -10.50
C VAL A 425 -5.79 -31.13 -9.30
N LEU A 426 -4.79 -30.55 -8.64
CA LEU A 426 -4.42 -30.98 -7.29
C LEU A 426 -5.63 -30.72 -6.36
N PRO A 427 -5.86 -31.60 -5.38
CA PRO A 427 -7.03 -31.52 -4.50
C PRO A 427 -7.12 -30.14 -3.86
N ALA A 428 -8.36 -29.62 -3.77
CA ALA A 428 -8.68 -28.31 -3.23
C ALA A 428 -7.96 -28.07 -1.89
N ALA A 429 -7.04 -27.10 -1.87
CA ALA A 429 -6.31 -26.72 -0.68
C ALA A 429 -7.28 -26.25 0.40
N ASP A 430 -7.06 -26.69 1.64
CA ASP A 430 -7.77 -26.23 2.83
C ASP A 430 -7.72 -24.68 2.88
N PRO A 431 -8.87 -23.98 2.88
CA PRO A 431 -8.96 -22.53 2.75
C PRO A 431 -8.40 -21.78 3.97
N ARG A 432 -8.07 -22.48 5.07
CA ARG A 432 -7.44 -21.86 6.25
C ARG A 432 -6.00 -21.44 5.92
N PRO A 433 -5.56 -20.25 6.40
CA PRO A 433 -4.19 -19.79 6.20
C PRO A 433 -3.21 -20.78 6.83
N ALA A 434 -2.03 -20.94 6.22
CA ALA A 434 -0.99 -21.84 6.70
C ALA A 434 0.24 -21.05 7.11
N ILE A 435 1.00 -21.55 8.08
CA ILE A 435 2.23 -20.93 8.57
C ILE A 435 3.31 -22.00 8.81
N ALA A 436 4.48 -21.80 8.23
CA ALA A 436 5.70 -22.55 8.52
C ALA A 436 6.54 -21.79 9.54
N LEU A 437 6.88 -22.46 10.64
CA LEU A 437 7.68 -21.88 11.72
C LEU A 437 9.16 -22.12 11.43
N THR A 438 9.93 -21.04 11.27
CA THR A 438 11.38 -21.13 11.03
C THR A 438 12.17 -20.43 12.12
N PHE A 439 13.29 -21.02 12.52
CA PHE A 439 14.09 -20.56 13.65
C PHE A 439 15.55 -20.37 13.24
N ASP A 440 15.99 -19.12 13.25
CA ASP A 440 17.36 -18.72 12.93
C ASP A 440 18.24 -18.75 14.18
N ASP A 441 19.55 -18.69 13.96
CA ASP A 441 20.60 -18.60 14.98
C ASP A 441 20.72 -19.79 15.93
N ILE A 442 20.36 -21.00 15.49
CA ILE A 442 20.65 -22.21 16.27
C ILE A 442 22.17 -22.40 16.33
N PRO A 443 22.77 -22.61 17.53
CA PRO A 443 22.13 -22.93 18.81
C PRO A 443 21.90 -21.78 19.79
N ALA A 444 22.28 -20.55 19.46
CA ALA A 444 22.33 -19.45 20.41
C ALA A 444 21.97 -18.09 19.80
N HIS A 445 20.94 -17.46 20.35
CA HIS A 445 20.56 -16.08 20.03
C HIS A 445 20.33 -15.24 21.30
N GLY A 446 20.83 -14.00 21.33
CA GLY A 446 20.58 -13.02 22.39
C GLY A 446 21.08 -13.42 23.80
N PRO A 447 20.90 -12.56 24.81
CA PRO A 447 21.26 -12.86 26.20
C PRO A 447 20.29 -13.87 26.84
N LEU A 448 20.80 -14.63 27.83
CA LEU A 448 20.02 -15.62 28.59
C LEU A 448 19.40 -14.99 29.84
N ALA A 449 18.19 -15.44 30.21
CA ALA A 449 17.63 -15.16 31.53
C ALA A 449 18.45 -15.86 32.63
N PRO A 450 18.52 -15.32 33.87
CA PRO A 450 19.30 -15.92 34.94
C PRO A 450 18.96 -17.40 35.19
N GLY A 451 19.99 -18.25 35.21
CA GLY A 451 19.85 -19.68 35.45
C GLY A 451 19.35 -20.51 34.26
N GLN A 452 19.15 -19.90 33.08
CA GLN A 452 18.77 -20.60 31.87
C GLN A 452 20.00 -20.95 31.02
N SER A 453 20.02 -22.14 30.40
CA SER A 453 21.01 -22.54 29.39
C SER A 453 20.43 -22.48 27.96
N ARG A 454 21.28 -22.57 26.92
CA ARG A 454 20.84 -22.71 25.52
C ARG A 454 20.06 -24.00 25.33
N THR A 455 20.48 -25.07 25.99
CA THR A 455 19.75 -26.33 26.00
C THR A 455 18.32 -26.16 26.55
N ASP A 456 18.14 -25.37 27.61
CA ASP A 456 16.81 -25.13 28.20
C ASP A 456 15.91 -24.30 27.27
N VAL A 457 16.48 -23.29 26.59
CA VAL A 457 15.77 -22.50 25.57
C VAL A 457 15.26 -23.41 24.46
N ILE A 458 16.14 -24.22 23.86
CA ILE A 458 15.75 -25.13 22.77
C ILE A 458 14.71 -26.15 23.24
N ARG A 459 14.91 -26.80 24.39
CA ARG A 459 13.93 -27.78 24.90
C ARG A 459 12.57 -27.16 25.16
N SER A 460 12.52 -25.92 25.65
CA SER A 460 11.26 -25.21 25.89
C SER A 460 10.52 -24.95 24.58
N ILE A 461 11.23 -24.46 23.56
CA ILE A 461 10.67 -24.25 22.21
C ILE A 461 10.18 -25.57 21.62
N THR A 462 11.03 -26.61 21.59
CA THR A 462 10.68 -27.89 20.96
C THR A 462 9.56 -28.62 21.69
N THR A 463 9.48 -28.52 23.02
CA THR A 463 8.37 -29.07 23.81
C THR A 463 7.06 -28.37 23.46
N ALA A 464 7.06 -27.04 23.35
CA ALA A 464 5.87 -26.27 22.98
C ALA A 464 5.41 -26.59 21.54
N LEU A 465 6.35 -26.71 20.60
CA LEU A 465 6.08 -27.12 19.21
C LEU A 465 5.46 -28.53 19.15
N ALA A 466 6.03 -29.48 19.88
CA ALA A 466 5.52 -30.85 19.95
C ALA A 466 4.11 -30.91 20.55
N ALA A 467 3.86 -30.19 21.66
CA ALA A 467 2.54 -30.09 22.27
C ALA A 467 1.50 -29.48 21.32
N ALA A 468 1.91 -28.50 20.51
CA ALA A 468 1.06 -27.89 19.49
C ALA A 468 0.96 -28.71 18.19
N ARG A 469 1.71 -29.81 18.04
CA ARG A 469 1.88 -30.53 16.77
C ARG A 469 2.26 -29.58 15.62
N ALA A 470 3.11 -28.61 15.92
CA ALA A 470 3.55 -27.59 14.98
C ALA A 470 4.92 -28.01 14.39
N PRO A 471 4.99 -28.40 13.11
CA PRO A 471 6.28 -28.59 12.45
C PRO A 471 7.07 -27.29 12.44
N ALA A 472 8.39 -27.40 12.50
CA ALA A 472 9.30 -26.27 12.45
C ALA A 472 10.60 -26.64 11.72
N PHE A 473 11.31 -25.64 11.23
CA PHE A 473 12.59 -25.79 10.53
C PHE A 473 13.62 -24.85 11.15
N GLY A 474 14.81 -25.37 11.47
CA GLY A 474 15.87 -24.59 12.11
C GLY A 474 16.99 -24.22 11.14
N PHE A 475 17.66 -23.09 11.35
CA PHE A 475 18.82 -22.66 10.59
C PHE A 475 20.02 -22.53 11.53
N LEU A 476 21.09 -23.29 11.23
CA LEU A 476 22.25 -23.47 12.09
C LEU A 476 23.37 -22.49 11.73
N ASN A 477 23.99 -21.89 12.75
CA ASN A 477 25.29 -21.24 12.68
C ASN A 477 26.29 -22.00 13.55
N ALA A 478 27.17 -22.81 12.95
CA ALA A 478 28.17 -23.55 13.71
C ALA A 478 29.22 -22.66 14.39
N GLY A 479 29.33 -21.39 13.99
CA GLY A 479 30.16 -20.39 14.66
C GLY A 479 29.54 -19.77 15.90
N PHE A 480 28.30 -20.10 16.27
CA PHE A 480 27.62 -19.56 17.45
C PHE A 480 27.80 -20.47 18.67
N GLY A 481 27.84 -19.86 19.86
CA GLY A 481 27.94 -20.57 21.14
C GLY A 481 29.29 -21.26 21.38
N LEU A 482 30.36 -20.76 20.78
CA LEU A 482 31.74 -21.27 20.94
C LEU A 482 32.33 -20.99 22.33
N ASP A 483 31.74 -20.06 23.07
CA ASP A 483 32.03 -19.76 24.47
C ASP A 483 31.50 -20.85 25.43
N THR A 484 30.46 -21.57 25.01
CA THR A 484 29.79 -22.63 25.78
C THR A 484 29.57 -23.91 24.94
N PRO A 485 30.64 -24.50 24.37
CA PRO A 485 30.52 -25.50 23.31
C PRO A 485 29.78 -26.78 23.74
N ALA A 486 29.89 -27.17 25.01
CA ALA A 486 29.16 -28.34 25.53
C ALA A 486 27.65 -28.10 25.65
N ASP A 487 27.22 -26.87 25.97
CA ASP A 487 25.80 -26.51 26.02
C ASP A 487 25.25 -26.33 24.60
N SER A 488 26.00 -25.66 23.73
CA SER A 488 25.68 -25.52 22.29
C SER A 488 25.48 -26.89 21.61
N ALA A 489 26.37 -27.84 21.83
CA ALA A 489 26.23 -29.20 21.29
C ALA A 489 24.96 -29.91 21.82
N LYS A 490 24.63 -29.74 23.11
CA LYS A 490 23.40 -30.30 23.71
C LYS A 490 22.14 -29.62 23.18
N ALA A 491 22.18 -28.31 22.92
CA ALA A 491 21.10 -27.55 22.34
C ALA A 491 20.79 -28.03 20.91
N ILE A 492 21.81 -28.21 20.06
CA ILE A 492 21.66 -28.78 18.70
C ILE A 492 21.10 -30.21 18.79
N ALA A 493 21.65 -31.04 19.68
CA ALA A 493 21.17 -32.40 19.88
C ALA A 493 19.71 -32.44 20.35
N ALA A 494 19.29 -31.50 21.21
CA ALA A 494 17.90 -31.38 21.66
C ALA A 494 16.95 -30.98 20.52
N TRP A 495 17.36 -30.09 19.62
CA TRP A 495 16.59 -29.74 18.41
C TRP A 495 16.36 -30.97 17.53
N ARG A 496 17.43 -31.72 17.27
CA ARG A 496 17.37 -32.94 16.44
C ARG A 496 16.62 -34.09 17.11
N ALA A 497 16.75 -34.25 18.42
CA ALA A 497 16.00 -35.25 19.19
C ALA A 497 14.48 -34.99 19.15
N ALA A 498 14.06 -33.75 18.96
CA ALA A 498 12.66 -33.39 18.72
C ALA A 498 12.17 -33.70 17.29
N GLY A 499 13.02 -34.26 16.42
CA GLY A 499 12.69 -34.61 15.04
C GLY A 499 12.69 -33.42 14.06
N LEU A 500 13.15 -32.24 14.48
CA LEU A 500 13.07 -31.02 13.67
C LEU A 500 14.28 -30.88 12.72
N PRO A 501 14.08 -30.62 11.41
CA PRO A 501 15.15 -30.41 10.44
C PRO A 501 16.02 -29.18 10.73
N LEU A 502 17.22 -29.19 10.15
CA LEU A 502 18.17 -28.07 10.18
C LEU A 502 18.59 -27.72 8.75
N GLY A 503 18.84 -26.44 8.50
CA GLY A 503 19.42 -25.87 7.30
C GLY A 503 20.59 -24.96 7.62
N ASN A 504 21.18 -24.38 6.58
CA ASN A 504 22.39 -23.56 6.68
C ASN A 504 22.05 -22.08 6.85
N HIS A 505 22.64 -21.44 7.86
CA HIS A 505 22.53 -20.00 8.09
C HIS A 505 23.86 -19.24 7.98
N SER A 506 24.83 -19.80 7.24
CA SER A 506 26.25 -19.43 7.26
C SER A 506 26.95 -19.73 8.60
N TYR A 507 28.29 -19.73 8.61
CA TYR A 507 29.04 -20.08 9.81
C TYR A 507 29.05 -18.93 10.83
N SER A 508 29.31 -17.71 10.37
CA SER A 508 29.54 -16.53 11.20
C SER A 508 28.39 -15.53 11.22
N HIS A 509 27.30 -15.81 10.50
CA HIS A 509 26.15 -14.90 10.36
C HIS A 509 26.57 -13.58 9.68
N GLY A 510 27.37 -13.67 8.62
CA GLY A 510 27.88 -12.52 7.88
C GLY A 510 26.85 -11.86 6.96
N ASN A 511 26.74 -10.54 6.98
CA ASN A 511 25.88 -9.79 6.07
C ASN A 511 26.50 -9.76 4.66
N LEU A 512 25.83 -10.37 3.67
CA LEU A 512 26.31 -10.44 2.29
C LEU A 512 26.63 -9.06 1.67
N ALA A 513 25.84 -8.04 1.98
CA ALA A 513 26.08 -6.68 1.49
C ALA A 513 27.40 -6.08 2.00
N THR A 514 27.89 -6.56 3.16
CA THR A 514 29.12 -6.08 3.79
C THR A 514 30.32 -6.93 3.43
N VAL A 515 30.18 -8.26 3.47
CA VAL A 515 31.32 -9.19 3.29
C VAL A 515 31.59 -9.50 1.82
N GLY A 516 30.62 -9.26 0.93
CA GLY A 516 30.71 -9.55 -0.50
C GLY A 516 30.57 -11.05 -0.82
N ALA A 517 30.30 -11.36 -2.09
CA ALA A 517 29.90 -12.70 -2.52
C ALA A 517 30.94 -13.80 -2.24
N ALA A 518 32.23 -13.51 -2.41
CA ALA A 518 33.29 -14.51 -2.24
C ALA A 518 33.47 -14.91 -0.76
N ALA A 519 33.57 -13.94 0.15
CA ALA A 519 33.70 -14.22 1.57
C ALA A 519 32.42 -14.86 2.12
N PHE A 520 31.26 -14.42 1.63
CA PHE A 520 29.97 -15.04 1.97
C PHE A 520 29.92 -16.52 1.56
N ALA A 521 30.27 -16.85 0.32
CA ALA A 521 30.29 -18.23 -0.16
C ALA A 521 31.23 -19.13 0.67
N ALA A 522 32.41 -18.62 1.04
CA ALA A 522 33.34 -19.33 1.91
C ALA A 522 32.76 -19.56 3.32
N ASP A 523 32.03 -18.59 3.87
CA ASP A 523 31.40 -18.70 5.18
C ASP A 523 30.20 -19.67 5.18
N VAL A 524 29.42 -19.71 4.09
CA VAL A 524 28.37 -20.72 3.86
C VAL A 524 28.98 -22.11 3.82
N ALA A 525 30.04 -22.31 3.02
CA ALA A 525 30.73 -23.59 2.89
C ALA A 525 31.34 -24.07 4.21
N ARG A 526 31.90 -23.16 5.02
CA ARG A 526 32.45 -23.46 6.34
C ARG A 526 31.42 -24.07 7.30
N ASN A 527 30.14 -23.76 7.10
CA ASN A 527 29.05 -24.28 7.94
C ASN A 527 28.58 -25.69 7.53
N GLU A 528 28.95 -26.18 6.35
CA GLU A 528 28.38 -27.41 5.78
C GLU A 528 28.79 -28.67 6.52
N ALA A 529 30.08 -28.86 6.80
CA ALA A 529 30.58 -30.03 7.50
C ALA A 529 29.96 -30.21 8.91
N PRO A 530 29.94 -29.18 9.79
CA PRO A 530 29.28 -29.32 11.09
C PRO A 530 27.77 -29.51 10.94
N LEU A 531 27.10 -28.80 10.01
CA LEU A 531 25.67 -28.97 9.75
C LEU A 531 25.32 -30.38 9.28
N ALA A 532 26.02 -30.92 8.28
CA ALA A 532 25.80 -32.24 7.73
C ALA A 532 25.97 -33.34 8.79
N THR A 533 26.86 -33.13 9.77
CA THR A 533 27.08 -34.06 10.87
C THR A 533 25.84 -34.18 11.77
N VAL A 534 25.17 -33.06 12.06
CA VAL A 534 24.02 -33.01 12.97
C VAL A 534 22.67 -33.14 12.26
N ALA A 535 22.59 -32.80 10.98
CA ALA A 535 21.38 -32.85 10.17
C ALA A 535 21.19 -34.17 9.40
N LYS A 536 21.91 -35.24 9.80
CA LYS A 536 21.78 -36.58 9.21
C LYS A 536 20.31 -37.01 9.11
N GLY A 537 19.95 -37.59 7.97
CA GLY A 537 18.61 -38.10 7.70
C GLY A 537 17.57 -37.03 7.30
N THR A 538 17.97 -35.76 7.16
CA THR A 538 17.11 -34.68 6.63
C THR A 538 17.80 -33.93 5.51
N ASP A 539 17.01 -33.37 4.58
CA ASP A 539 17.54 -32.47 3.54
C ASP A 539 17.88 -31.11 4.17
N TRP A 540 19.17 -30.87 4.37
CA TRP A 540 19.70 -29.67 5.01
C TRP A 540 20.12 -28.58 4.02
N HIS A 541 19.95 -28.81 2.71
CA HIS A 541 20.25 -27.82 1.65
C HIS A 541 19.14 -26.75 1.54
N TRP A 542 18.72 -26.23 2.68
CA TRP A 542 17.88 -25.05 2.82
C TRP A 542 18.75 -23.95 3.41
N PHE A 543 18.73 -22.77 2.80
CA PHE A 543 19.55 -21.65 3.17
C PHE A 543 18.72 -20.45 3.59
N ARG A 544 19.08 -19.81 4.69
CA ARG A 544 18.53 -18.52 5.09
C ARG A 544 19.64 -17.49 5.07
N TYR A 545 19.44 -16.38 4.35
CA TYR A 545 20.40 -15.27 4.34
C TYR A 545 20.44 -14.60 5.72
N PRO A 546 21.61 -14.47 6.37
CA PRO A 546 21.78 -13.60 7.52
C PRO A 546 21.26 -12.19 7.22
N PHE A 547 20.51 -11.61 8.16
CA PHE A 547 19.86 -10.30 8.01
C PHE A 547 18.88 -10.19 6.84
N LEU A 548 18.48 -11.32 6.23
CA LEU A 548 17.76 -11.37 4.94
C LEU A 548 18.48 -10.59 3.83
N SER A 549 19.78 -10.38 3.97
CA SER A 549 20.58 -9.57 3.06
C SER A 549 21.02 -10.39 1.88
N GLU A 550 20.42 -10.13 0.73
CA GLU A 550 20.80 -10.73 -0.55
C GLU A 550 21.90 -9.94 -1.28
N GLY A 551 22.54 -8.96 -0.61
CA GLY A 551 23.63 -8.16 -1.16
C GLY A 551 23.21 -6.75 -1.57
N GLY A 552 24.20 -5.85 -1.66
CA GLY A 552 23.97 -4.42 -1.97
C GLY A 552 23.79 -4.11 -3.46
N THR A 553 24.05 -5.07 -4.35
CA THR A 553 23.90 -4.92 -5.81
C THR A 553 23.43 -6.22 -6.44
N PRO A 554 22.78 -6.18 -7.62
CA PRO A 554 22.42 -7.40 -8.37
C PRO A 554 23.62 -8.31 -8.64
N LEU A 555 24.80 -7.75 -8.92
CA LEU A 555 26.02 -8.52 -9.17
C LEU A 555 26.41 -9.37 -7.95
N VAL A 556 26.39 -8.78 -6.75
CA VAL A 556 26.71 -9.48 -5.50
C VAL A 556 25.66 -10.54 -5.19
N ARG A 557 24.38 -10.21 -5.37
CA ARG A 557 23.26 -11.14 -5.19
C ARG A 557 23.38 -12.35 -6.11
N ASP A 558 23.53 -12.11 -7.40
CA ASP A 558 23.48 -13.15 -8.42
C ASP A 558 24.71 -14.08 -8.29
N ALA A 559 25.87 -13.54 -7.89
CA ALA A 559 27.04 -14.34 -7.53
C ALA A 559 26.81 -15.24 -6.30
N ALA A 560 26.19 -14.71 -5.25
CA ALA A 560 25.84 -15.51 -4.07
C ALA A 560 24.80 -16.60 -4.40
N ARG A 561 23.75 -16.26 -5.17
CA ARG A 561 22.73 -17.20 -5.65
C ARG A 561 23.34 -18.30 -6.51
N ALA A 562 24.27 -17.96 -7.40
CA ALA A 562 24.99 -18.95 -8.20
C ALA A 562 25.81 -19.92 -7.32
N SER A 563 26.49 -19.42 -6.28
CA SER A 563 27.21 -20.26 -5.33
C SER A 563 26.28 -21.18 -4.54
N LEU A 564 25.15 -20.67 -4.05
CA LEU A 564 24.14 -21.47 -3.35
C LEU A 564 23.53 -22.53 -4.27
N LYS A 565 23.22 -22.18 -5.53
CA LYS A 565 22.75 -23.13 -6.53
C LYS A 565 23.76 -24.24 -6.78
N ALA A 566 25.05 -23.90 -6.90
CA ALA A 566 26.12 -24.88 -7.08
C ALA A 566 26.25 -25.83 -5.87
N GLY A 567 25.96 -25.34 -4.67
CA GLY A 567 25.86 -26.15 -3.44
C GLY A 567 24.53 -26.93 -3.29
N GLY A 568 23.63 -26.87 -4.27
CA GLY A 568 22.35 -27.58 -4.22
C GLY A 568 21.29 -26.96 -3.31
N TYR A 569 21.48 -25.72 -2.88
CA TYR A 569 20.57 -25.06 -1.94
C TYR A 569 19.27 -24.59 -2.57
N ARG A 570 18.24 -24.57 -1.74
CA ARG A 570 17.04 -23.74 -1.85
C ARG A 570 17.14 -22.61 -0.82
N VAL A 571 16.54 -21.46 -1.08
CA VAL A 571 16.47 -20.38 -0.09
C VAL A 571 15.14 -20.42 0.63
N ALA A 572 15.18 -20.38 1.95
CA ALA A 572 14.00 -20.21 2.78
C ALA A 572 13.61 -18.73 2.84
N ALA A 573 12.57 -18.36 2.10
CA ALA A 573 11.99 -17.03 2.08
C ALA A 573 11.44 -16.61 3.45
N VAL A 574 11.14 -15.32 3.60
CA VAL A 574 10.45 -14.78 4.76
C VAL A 574 9.29 -13.91 4.29
N THR A 575 8.09 -14.24 4.74
CA THR A 575 6.87 -13.50 4.43
C THR A 575 6.14 -12.99 5.66
N MET A 576 6.61 -13.39 6.85
CA MET A 576 6.09 -12.94 8.13
C MET A 576 7.25 -12.81 9.13
N SER A 577 7.34 -11.65 9.78
CA SER A 577 8.25 -11.36 10.89
C SER A 577 7.58 -10.32 11.79
N PHE A 578 7.85 -10.38 13.09
CA PHE A 578 7.46 -9.36 14.07
C PHE A 578 8.67 -8.89 14.90
N ASP A 579 9.87 -9.15 14.39
CA ASP A 579 11.15 -8.80 15.00
C ASP A 579 11.29 -9.37 16.42
N ASP A 580 11.02 -10.67 16.58
CA ASP A 580 11.04 -11.39 17.86
C ASP A 580 12.39 -11.26 18.61
N PHE A 581 13.49 -11.16 17.87
CA PHE A 581 14.82 -10.93 18.42
C PHE A 581 14.91 -9.71 19.36
N LYS A 582 14.13 -8.65 19.11
CA LYS A 582 14.19 -7.39 19.87
C LYS A 582 13.76 -7.54 21.34
N TRP A 583 13.06 -8.62 21.67
CA TRP A 583 12.47 -8.84 23.00
C TRP A 583 13.40 -9.56 23.97
N ASN A 584 14.43 -10.25 23.47
CA ASN A 584 15.29 -11.11 24.27
C ASN A 584 16.13 -10.34 25.30
N ALA A 585 16.76 -9.23 24.90
CA ALA A 585 17.56 -8.41 25.81
C ALA A 585 16.73 -7.73 26.92
N PRO A 586 15.60 -7.06 26.61
CA PRO A 586 14.70 -6.53 27.64
C PRO A 586 14.21 -7.60 28.63
N TYR A 587 13.85 -8.79 28.13
CA TYR A 587 13.40 -9.88 29.00
C TYR A 587 14.51 -10.36 29.94
N ALA A 588 15.71 -10.62 29.43
CA ALA A 588 16.84 -11.05 30.25
C ALA A 588 17.16 -10.02 31.37
N ALA A 589 17.12 -8.73 31.04
CA ALA A 589 17.32 -7.65 32.00
C ALA A 589 16.22 -7.60 33.08
N CYS A 590 14.95 -7.65 32.69
CA CYS A 590 13.84 -7.68 33.65
C CYS A 590 13.87 -8.95 34.52
N ALA A 591 14.24 -10.09 33.94
CA ALA A 591 14.36 -11.37 34.67
C ALA A 591 15.48 -11.32 35.71
N ALA A 592 16.63 -10.70 35.39
CA ALA A 592 17.70 -10.45 36.35
C ALA A 592 17.26 -9.57 37.52
N LYS A 593 16.44 -8.55 37.25
CA LYS A 593 15.85 -7.66 38.27
C LYS A 593 14.64 -8.28 38.99
N ARG A 594 14.16 -9.45 38.57
CA ARG A 594 12.92 -10.10 39.04
C ARG A 594 11.69 -9.18 38.93
N ASP A 595 11.66 -8.31 37.92
CA ASP A 595 10.57 -7.36 37.70
C ASP A 595 9.41 -8.04 36.96
N THR A 596 8.52 -8.67 37.74
CA THR A 596 7.37 -9.42 37.20
C THR A 596 6.38 -8.54 36.47
N ALA A 597 6.21 -7.27 36.89
CA ALA A 597 5.29 -6.34 36.25
C ALA A 597 5.77 -5.94 34.85
N ALA A 598 7.07 -5.63 34.71
CA ALA A 598 7.65 -5.33 33.41
C ALA A 598 7.64 -6.56 32.49
N ILE A 599 7.91 -7.76 33.02
CA ILE A 599 7.80 -9.01 32.26
C ILE A 599 6.37 -9.19 31.71
N THR A 600 5.33 -9.03 32.53
CA THR A 600 3.93 -9.13 32.05
C THR A 600 3.60 -8.10 30.96
N GLN A 601 4.16 -6.90 31.02
CA GLN A 601 4.02 -5.91 29.94
C GLN A 601 4.71 -6.37 28.64
N LEU A 602 5.93 -6.91 28.73
CA LEU A 602 6.64 -7.47 27.57
C LEU A 602 5.83 -8.60 26.93
N GLU A 603 5.27 -9.52 27.73
CA GLU A 603 4.48 -10.66 27.23
C GLU A 603 3.23 -10.20 26.47
N THR A 604 2.56 -9.18 26.99
CA THR A 604 1.35 -8.61 26.37
C THR A 604 1.68 -7.96 25.04
N ARG A 605 2.75 -7.15 24.99
CA ARG A 605 3.15 -6.46 23.76
C ARG A 605 3.72 -7.41 22.71
N PHE A 606 4.44 -8.46 23.12
CA PHE A 606 4.94 -9.50 22.22
C PHE A 606 3.82 -10.17 21.43
N LEU A 607 2.74 -10.59 22.11
CA LEU A 607 1.58 -11.19 21.44
C LEU A 607 0.82 -10.18 20.58
N ALA A 608 0.76 -8.91 20.99
CA ALA A 608 0.15 -7.85 20.18
C ALA A 608 0.94 -7.61 18.88
N ASP A 609 2.26 -7.54 18.94
CA ASP A 609 3.12 -7.37 17.77
C ASP A 609 3.06 -8.60 16.84
N ALA A 610 3.08 -9.82 17.38
CA ALA A 610 2.90 -11.04 16.61
C ALA A 610 1.54 -11.07 15.88
N ARG A 611 0.45 -10.70 16.57
CA ARG A 611 -0.88 -10.60 15.96
C ARG A 611 -0.92 -9.54 14.87
N SER A 612 -0.35 -8.36 15.13
CA SER A 612 -0.33 -7.25 14.17
C SER A 612 0.46 -7.64 12.93
N ALA A 613 1.63 -8.26 13.09
CA ALA A 613 2.45 -8.74 11.98
C ALA A 613 1.75 -9.82 11.14
N ALA A 614 1.03 -10.74 11.78
CA ALA A 614 0.29 -11.77 11.05
C ALA A 614 -0.87 -11.17 10.25
N LEU A 615 -1.66 -10.26 10.84
CA LEU A 615 -2.72 -9.55 10.14
C LEU A 615 -2.16 -8.69 9.00
N ALA A 616 -1.03 -8.01 9.21
CA ALA A 616 -0.37 -7.21 8.19
C ALA A 616 0.17 -8.09 7.05
N SER A 617 0.70 -9.28 7.35
CA SER A 617 1.16 -10.23 6.34
C SER A 617 -0.01 -10.80 5.53
N GLN A 618 -1.14 -11.09 6.18
CA GLN A 618 -2.39 -11.46 5.51
C GLN A 618 -2.92 -10.36 4.61
N ALA A 619 -2.90 -9.12 5.09
CA ALA A 619 -3.29 -7.97 4.29
C ALA A 619 -2.36 -7.78 3.08
N ARG A 620 -1.04 -7.91 3.27
CA ARG A 620 -0.06 -7.83 2.18
C ARG A 620 -0.23 -8.96 1.17
N ALA A 621 -0.44 -10.21 1.58
CA ALA A 621 -0.68 -11.32 0.65
C ALA A 621 -1.97 -11.09 -0.14
N LYS A 622 -3.07 -10.69 0.52
CA LYS A 622 -4.34 -10.39 -0.15
C LYS A 622 -4.21 -9.21 -1.11
N ALA A 623 -3.46 -8.18 -0.75
CA ALA A 623 -3.21 -7.02 -1.62
C ALA A 623 -2.32 -7.40 -2.82
N GLN A 624 -1.21 -8.10 -2.58
CA GLN A 624 -0.20 -8.38 -3.61
C GLN A 624 -0.56 -9.56 -4.51
N LEU A 625 -1.30 -10.55 -3.99
CA LEU A 625 -1.52 -11.85 -4.64
C LEU A 625 -3.01 -12.20 -4.79
N GLY A 626 -3.93 -11.41 -4.23
CA GLY A 626 -5.37 -11.69 -4.26
C GLY A 626 -5.81 -12.89 -3.42
N ARG A 627 -4.87 -13.51 -2.68
CA ARG A 627 -5.09 -14.69 -1.84
C ARG A 627 -4.06 -14.74 -0.71
N ASP A 628 -4.34 -15.52 0.32
CA ASP A 628 -3.31 -15.93 1.27
C ASP A 628 -2.27 -16.85 0.58
N VAL A 629 -1.03 -16.78 1.05
CA VAL A 629 0.00 -17.80 0.83
C VAL A 629 0.25 -18.54 2.13
N PRO A 630 0.80 -19.76 2.11
CA PRO A 630 1.44 -20.31 3.29
C PRO A 630 2.56 -19.37 3.72
N TYR A 631 2.50 -18.83 4.93
CA TYR A 631 3.48 -17.85 5.41
C TYR A 631 4.71 -18.55 5.96
N VAL A 632 5.90 -18.08 5.63
CA VAL A 632 7.14 -18.47 6.33
C VAL A 632 7.44 -17.44 7.41
N LEU A 633 7.28 -17.86 8.68
CA LEU A 633 7.53 -17.03 9.86
C LEU A 633 8.99 -17.13 10.28
N LEU A 634 9.67 -15.99 10.28
CA LEU A 634 11.00 -15.83 10.86
C LEU A 634 10.89 -15.67 12.38
N MET A 635 11.60 -16.53 13.11
CA MET A 635 11.84 -16.46 14.56
C MET A 635 13.31 -16.77 14.88
N HIS A 636 13.73 -16.53 16.11
CA HIS A 636 15.04 -16.85 16.65
C HIS A 636 14.92 -17.75 17.89
N VAL A 637 16.03 -18.38 18.31
CA VAL A 637 16.07 -19.24 19.50
C VAL A 637 16.49 -18.47 20.77
N GLY A 638 15.68 -17.48 21.15
CA GLY A 638 15.91 -16.64 22.31
C GLY A 638 15.17 -17.07 23.59
N SER A 639 15.63 -16.56 24.74
CA SER A 639 15.04 -16.82 26.05
C SER A 639 13.57 -16.40 26.15
N PHE A 640 13.20 -15.28 25.53
CA PHE A 640 11.82 -14.81 25.57
C PHE A 640 10.93 -15.56 24.57
N ASP A 641 11.49 -15.94 23.42
CA ASP A 641 10.82 -16.80 22.44
C ASP A 641 10.42 -18.13 23.06
N ALA A 642 11.35 -18.76 23.80
CA ALA A 642 11.09 -19.97 24.57
C ALA A 642 9.96 -19.82 25.60
N ARG A 643 9.92 -18.69 26.31
CA ARG A 643 8.87 -18.39 27.29
C ARG A 643 7.51 -18.19 26.62
N MET A 644 7.48 -17.48 25.50
CA MET A 644 6.24 -17.08 24.83
C MET A 644 5.69 -18.13 23.87
N MET A 645 6.49 -19.13 23.48
CA MET A 645 6.14 -20.11 22.46
C MET A 645 4.75 -20.75 22.64
N PRO A 646 4.35 -21.27 23.82
CA PRO A 646 3.01 -21.85 23.97
C PRO A 646 1.88 -20.87 23.66
N ARG A 647 2.01 -19.61 24.11
CA ARG A 647 1.00 -18.55 23.90
C ARG A 647 1.00 -18.03 22.48
N LEU A 648 2.16 -17.98 21.82
CA LEU A 648 2.29 -17.60 20.43
C LEU A 648 1.62 -18.65 19.51
N LEU A 649 1.87 -19.93 19.77
CA LEU A 649 1.25 -21.04 19.03
C LEU A 649 -0.27 -21.05 19.21
N ASP A 650 -0.75 -20.78 20.43
CA ASP A 650 -2.19 -20.65 20.68
C ASP A 650 -2.80 -19.43 19.98
N LEU A 651 -2.11 -18.28 20.00
CA LEU A 651 -2.51 -17.09 19.26
C LEU A 651 -2.67 -17.39 17.75
N TYR A 652 -1.69 -18.02 17.10
CA TYR A 652 -1.82 -18.31 15.67
C TYR A 652 -2.90 -19.36 15.38
N ARG A 653 -3.07 -20.36 16.25
CA ARG A 653 -4.17 -21.32 16.11
C ARG A 653 -5.53 -20.64 16.24
N THR A 654 -5.71 -19.74 17.21
CA THR A 654 -6.96 -18.98 17.40
C THR A 654 -7.21 -17.98 16.27
N MET A 655 -6.16 -17.47 15.63
CA MET A 655 -6.24 -16.70 14.38
C MET A 655 -6.56 -17.57 13.15
N GLY A 656 -6.67 -18.89 13.31
CA GLY A 656 -7.08 -19.83 12.25
C GLY A 656 -5.92 -20.38 11.41
N PHE A 657 -4.66 -20.14 11.78
CA PHE A 657 -3.52 -20.70 11.06
C PHE A 657 -3.38 -22.21 11.28
N ARG A 658 -3.03 -22.91 10.21
CA ARG A 658 -2.53 -24.29 10.24
C ARG A 658 -1.01 -24.28 10.23
N PHE A 659 -0.39 -25.09 11.07
CA PHE A 659 1.06 -25.27 11.03
C PHE A 659 1.43 -26.25 9.92
N VAL A 660 2.35 -25.85 9.05
CA VAL A 660 2.86 -26.65 7.91
C VAL A 660 4.39 -26.65 7.92
N THR A 661 5.00 -27.62 7.24
CA THR A 661 6.45 -27.64 7.06
C THR A 661 6.91 -26.53 6.12
N LEU A 662 8.20 -26.16 6.17
CA LEU A 662 8.79 -25.20 5.24
C LEU A 662 8.63 -25.64 3.78
N GLN A 663 8.81 -26.93 3.51
CA GLN A 663 8.67 -27.54 2.20
C GLN A 663 7.24 -27.43 1.68
N GLU A 664 6.24 -27.68 2.53
CA GLU A 664 4.83 -27.51 2.16
C GLU A 664 4.48 -26.03 1.91
N ALA A 665 5.06 -25.11 2.68
CA ALA A 665 4.82 -23.69 2.48
C ALA A 665 5.43 -23.18 1.16
N GLU A 666 6.69 -23.52 0.89
CA GLU A 666 7.40 -23.09 -0.32
C GLU A 666 7.13 -23.92 -1.57
N ALA A 667 6.27 -24.94 -1.46
CA ALA A 667 5.65 -25.57 -2.62
C ALA A 667 4.64 -24.64 -3.32
N ASP A 668 4.18 -23.58 -2.65
CA ASP A 668 3.34 -22.55 -3.27
C ASP A 668 4.12 -21.84 -4.39
N PRO A 669 3.55 -21.65 -5.60
CA PRO A 669 4.23 -21.01 -6.73
C PRO A 669 4.80 -19.61 -6.41
N TYR A 670 4.26 -18.92 -5.41
CA TYR A 670 4.81 -17.65 -4.94
C TYR A 670 6.31 -17.74 -4.59
N TYR A 671 6.77 -18.88 -4.07
CA TYR A 671 8.15 -19.11 -3.63
C TYR A 671 9.07 -19.70 -4.71
N THR A 672 8.64 -19.73 -5.98
CA THR A 672 9.42 -20.40 -7.04
C THR A 672 10.84 -19.81 -7.19
N ALA A 673 11.02 -18.50 -7.06
CA ALA A 673 12.36 -17.88 -7.10
C ALA A 673 13.20 -18.09 -5.81
N ALA A 674 12.58 -18.57 -4.71
CA ALA A 674 13.28 -19.00 -3.51
C ALA A 674 13.85 -20.41 -3.68
N VAL A 675 13.06 -21.31 -4.27
CA VAL A 675 13.38 -22.73 -4.44
C VAL A 675 14.25 -22.97 -5.67
N ASP A 676 14.01 -22.26 -6.77
CA ASP A 676 14.80 -22.33 -8.00
C ASP A 676 15.75 -21.14 -8.10
N LEU A 677 16.98 -21.35 -7.64
CA LEU A 677 18.04 -20.34 -7.67
C LEU A 677 18.60 -20.06 -9.08
N SER A 678 18.10 -20.75 -10.11
CA SER A 678 18.38 -20.35 -11.50
C SER A 678 17.60 -19.11 -11.92
N LEU A 679 16.50 -18.80 -11.23
CA LEU A 679 15.68 -17.63 -11.50
C LEU A 679 16.29 -16.37 -10.87
N PRO A 680 16.07 -15.19 -11.49
CA PRO A 680 16.52 -13.92 -10.93
C PRO A 680 15.95 -13.70 -9.52
N GLY A 681 16.79 -13.17 -8.62
CA GLY A 681 16.34 -12.71 -7.31
C GLY A 681 15.76 -11.28 -7.35
N PRO A 682 15.40 -10.70 -6.18
CA PRO A 682 15.54 -11.28 -4.84
C PRO A 682 14.54 -12.41 -4.58
N THR A 683 14.75 -13.12 -3.47
CA THR A 683 13.78 -14.08 -2.95
C THR A 683 12.45 -13.37 -2.67
N PRO A 684 11.29 -13.98 -3.03
CA PRO A 684 9.98 -13.39 -2.77
C PRO A 684 9.77 -13.03 -1.29
N SER A 685 9.36 -11.80 -1.03
CA SER A 685 9.01 -11.30 0.30
C SER A 685 7.72 -10.48 0.24
N LEU A 686 6.89 -10.58 1.28
CA LEU A 686 5.73 -9.71 1.44
C LEU A 686 6.16 -8.37 2.04
N SER A 687 6.98 -7.62 1.30
CA SER A 687 7.49 -6.31 1.71
C SER A 687 6.50 -5.17 1.36
N GLY A 688 6.49 -4.10 2.15
CA GLY A 688 5.59 -2.96 2.02
C GLY A 688 4.99 -2.53 3.36
N PRO A 689 4.48 -1.29 3.50
CA PRO A 689 3.96 -0.81 4.78
C PRO A 689 2.79 -1.71 5.25
N PRO A 690 2.70 -2.00 6.55
CA PRO A 690 1.56 -2.72 7.09
C PRO A 690 0.29 -1.87 6.90
N THR A 691 -0.84 -2.50 6.56
CA THR A 691 -2.16 -1.81 6.57
C THR A 691 -2.69 -1.59 7.99
N LEU A 692 -1.93 -1.99 9.00
CA LEU A 692 -2.24 -1.82 10.41
C LEU A 692 -1.06 -1.14 11.10
N PRO A 693 -1.28 -0.11 11.95
CA PRO A 693 -0.20 0.45 12.74
C PRO A 693 0.44 -0.64 13.63
N PRO A 694 1.76 -0.59 13.88
CA PRO A 694 2.34 -1.39 14.96
C PRO A 694 1.59 -1.09 16.25
N ALA A 695 1.21 -2.14 16.99
CA ALA A 695 0.27 -2.03 18.10
C ALA A 695 0.88 -1.38 19.36
N ALA A 696 2.20 -1.16 19.39
CA ALA A 696 2.88 -0.69 20.59
C ALA A 696 3.93 0.39 20.27
N GLY A 697 3.98 1.42 21.13
CA GLY A 697 5.09 2.36 21.23
C GLY A 697 6.39 1.70 21.70
N PRO A 698 7.47 2.48 21.93
CA PRO A 698 8.78 1.93 22.29
C PRO A 698 8.71 0.96 23.47
N LEU A 699 9.56 -0.08 23.42
CA LEU A 699 9.66 -1.07 24.48
C LEU A 699 9.88 -0.37 25.83
N PRO A 700 9.29 -0.88 26.93
CA PRO A 700 9.46 -0.27 28.24
C PRO A 700 10.96 -0.13 28.54
N THR A 701 11.41 1.09 28.84
CA THR A 701 12.79 1.36 29.28
C THR A 701 13.00 1.00 30.76
N SER A 702 11.95 0.55 31.46
CA SER A 702 11.94 0.33 32.91
C SER A 702 12.97 -0.68 33.42
N CYS A 703 13.50 -1.53 32.54
CA CYS A 703 14.54 -2.51 32.89
C CYS A 703 15.88 -2.29 32.20
N ALA A 704 16.03 -1.27 31.33
CA ALA A 704 17.30 -0.97 30.69
C ALA A 704 18.39 -0.59 31.71
#